data_AF-A0A7J4SZD5-F1
#
_entry.id   AF-A0A7J4SZD5-F1
#
_cell.length_a   1.000
_cell.length_b   1.000
_cell.length_c   1.000
_cell.angle_alpha   90.00
_cell.angle_beta   90.00
_cell.angle_gamma   90.00
#
_symmetry.space_group_name_H-M   'P 1'
#
loop_
_entity.id
_entity.type
_entity.pdbx_description
1 polymer ?
#
loop_
_entity_poly.entity_id
_entity_poly.type
_entity_poly.pdbx_seq_one_letter_code
_entity_poly.pdbx_strand_id
1 'polypeptide(L)'
;MSNKRIRSSYHRRILSWLIDSGGSVSQISKSLKIRTPHTSLALSQLREKGLVSRDESSGIRGAIHKITKQGRKRLDEDYLALYKLHASNSSQNHDAIVLESKGPIIILCYVKNPPKSLICLPENPYLDQDSVGTDSSGSMGVRWATVKPSSINWYSKITLEKVQPPNKSNRGTIEGWFEQSNSFAIVRANLLNSDEPWNVNAGTWFDGPVMSEGNLPEIISSGDNKIGQIVDSQITVSWKNRLHAHMTSEVDSSMLINSFANASVVLRNNVIKPQKTILPVGCLSNWLKLKHPRMSDVKLTAKYKSLSQGLIRNSSRSLSLALLRDISRDFGECEWVSRTPENIEISGLSLIGMKSLIEFVKSAGDLEFLIEWNWPILENLEFLQYVLRDNNCRLLVTRHGDIIDINSALAKLVSLRELATVKLQLSREHSIKIKLASGTDVSPSITHNSIPQNAFELVESFSEKSWDLDRLTNEETDFEYRKEIWQAMYFYPEGNEQWANKIEVHNPLAAWIATPNEHRKSRWIRIADYLTDKWADLLEINTENIDLIISSFPNGSQSWQNKSIIYISKQFIKNHQLLIQMSHYLDSKSAVNLSACILLASNHLPDDFTELIQRSIDNWLDAPLFAQDVLDRLFPNNLAENNDRYGVLDKVINASMIHPKDSLLYNWSSYVTSLLNGEVISSTSMRTYMKLFPYKWWYDDSSNWLLNQLSSSAGRRWLVANELPWPALIARLDGELCGPPGVVKRFTRNIPSSGDVIFIPVMDECKAKDFLMDLYDMISSLEESNNIVLGRTHPMVGYLLREFQEWPDFSPDIFVQGDKEIASLLFGISFYKNLV
;
A
#
# COMPACT_ATOMS: atom_id res chain seq x y z
N MET A 1 39.73 -59.54 -12.09
CA MET A 1 38.89 -58.42 -11.56
C MET A 1 38.23 -57.55 -12.66
N SER A 2 37.77 -58.11 -13.79
CA SER A 2 37.35 -57.32 -14.98
C SER A 2 35.83 -57.24 -15.23
N ASN A 3 34.98 -58.01 -14.55
CA ASN A 3 33.61 -58.24 -15.05
C ASN A 3 32.61 -57.09 -14.84
N LYS A 4 32.90 -56.15 -13.93
CA LYS A 4 31.97 -55.05 -13.57
C LYS A 4 32.27 -53.70 -14.24
N ARG A 5 33.32 -53.56 -15.05
CA ARG A 5 33.62 -52.32 -15.80
C ARG A 5 33.05 -52.35 -17.22
N ILE A 6 32.49 -51.25 -17.69
CA ILE A 6 32.07 -51.04 -19.08
C ILE A 6 33.32 -50.63 -19.87
N ARG A 7 33.79 -51.52 -20.75
CA ARG A 7 35.02 -51.29 -21.54
C ARG A 7 34.85 -50.27 -22.67
N SER A 8 33.65 -50.18 -23.25
CA SER A 8 33.34 -49.25 -24.33
C SER A 8 32.92 -47.89 -23.77
N SER A 9 33.68 -46.84 -24.09
CA SER A 9 33.32 -45.46 -23.72
C SER A 9 31.99 -45.04 -24.35
N TYR A 10 31.69 -45.48 -25.57
CA TYR A 10 30.41 -45.19 -26.23
C TYR A 10 29.23 -45.79 -25.47
N HIS A 11 29.33 -47.04 -25.00
CA HIS A 11 28.27 -47.67 -24.20
C HIS A 11 28.00 -46.90 -22.92
N ARG A 12 29.06 -46.50 -22.20
CA ARG A 12 28.92 -45.73 -20.97
C ARG A 12 28.26 -44.38 -21.22
N ARG A 13 28.77 -43.59 -22.17
CA ARG A 13 28.23 -42.25 -22.49
C ARG A 13 26.77 -42.30 -22.91
N ILE A 14 26.38 -43.29 -23.72
CA ILE A 14 24.98 -43.50 -24.13
C ILE A 14 24.10 -43.87 -22.94
N LEU A 15 24.54 -44.80 -22.09
CA LEU A 15 23.80 -45.18 -20.88
C LEU A 15 23.67 -44.00 -19.91
N SER A 16 24.75 -43.24 -19.68
CA SER A 16 24.73 -42.03 -18.86
C SER A 16 23.73 -41.01 -19.40
N TRP A 17 23.69 -40.77 -20.71
CA TRP A 17 22.73 -39.84 -21.32
C TRP A 17 21.26 -40.31 -21.22
N LEU A 18 21.02 -41.62 -21.39
CA LEU A 18 19.69 -42.22 -21.32
C LEU A 18 19.10 -42.28 -19.90
N ILE A 19 19.90 -42.02 -18.85
CA ILE A 19 19.39 -41.88 -17.47
C ILE A 19 18.36 -40.76 -17.36
N ASP A 20 18.58 -39.65 -18.07
CA ASP A 20 17.78 -38.44 -17.94
C ASP A 20 16.42 -38.51 -18.66
N SER A 21 16.34 -39.27 -19.75
CA SER A 21 15.10 -39.57 -20.50
C SER A 21 15.44 -40.38 -21.76
N GLY A 22 14.42 -40.91 -22.44
CA GLY A 22 14.62 -41.58 -23.72
C GLY A 22 15.02 -40.63 -24.86
N GLY A 23 15.53 -41.18 -25.96
CA GLY A 23 15.80 -40.39 -27.16
C GLY A 23 16.00 -41.26 -28.39
N SER A 24 15.87 -40.64 -29.57
CA SER A 24 16.15 -41.30 -30.84
C SER A 24 17.66 -41.38 -31.10
N VAL A 25 18.07 -42.24 -32.03
CA VAL A 25 19.49 -42.41 -32.43
C VAL A 25 20.10 -41.07 -32.85
N SER A 26 19.37 -40.25 -33.62
CA SER A 26 19.84 -38.94 -34.09
C SER A 26 20.01 -37.94 -32.94
N GLN A 27 19.10 -37.93 -31.96
CA GLN A 27 19.20 -37.08 -30.78
C GLN A 27 20.44 -37.45 -29.94
N ILE A 28 20.63 -38.74 -29.67
CA ILE A 28 21.79 -39.25 -28.91
C ILE A 28 23.11 -38.95 -29.64
N SER A 29 23.12 -39.15 -30.96
CA SER A 29 24.27 -38.87 -31.82
C SER A 29 24.69 -37.40 -31.76
N LYS A 30 23.71 -36.49 -31.84
CA LYS A 30 23.94 -35.04 -31.77
C LYS A 30 24.41 -34.59 -30.39
N SER A 31 23.73 -34.99 -29.32
CA SER A 31 24.07 -34.56 -27.95
C SER A 31 25.44 -35.05 -27.50
N LEU A 32 25.78 -36.30 -27.80
CA LEU A 32 27.05 -36.89 -27.41
C LEU A 32 28.17 -36.65 -28.43
N LYS A 33 27.90 -35.95 -29.55
CA LYS A 33 28.89 -35.76 -30.63
C LYS A 33 29.51 -37.09 -31.10
N ILE A 34 28.70 -38.15 -31.18
CA ILE A 34 29.09 -39.48 -31.69
C ILE A 34 28.49 -39.64 -33.07
N ARG A 35 29.26 -40.10 -34.07
CA ARG A 35 28.73 -40.35 -35.43
C ARG A 35 27.57 -41.36 -35.37
N THR A 36 26.51 -41.08 -36.11
CA THR A 36 25.24 -41.85 -36.08
C THR A 36 25.41 -43.37 -36.29
N PRO A 37 26.30 -43.87 -37.19
CA PRO A 37 26.53 -45.31 -37.32
C PRO A 37 27.06 -45.98 -36.05
N HIS A 38 27.99 -45.33 -35.33
CA HIS A 38 28.53 -45.85 -34.07
C HIS A 38 27.49 -45.80 -32.95
N THR A 39 26.67 -44.76 -32.90
CA THR A 39 25.55 -44.67 -31.96
C THR A 39 24.53 -45.79 -32.20
N SER A 40 24.19 -46.05 -33.47
CA SER A 40 23.26 -47.13 -33.83
C SER A 40 23.80 -48.51 -33.43
N LEU A 41 25.06 -48.80 -33.75
CA LEU A 41 25.72 -50.06 -33.39
C LEU A 41 25.77 -50.26 -31.88
N ALA A 42 26.20 -49.22 -31.15
CA ALA A 42 26.29 -49.24 -29.68
C ALA A 42 24.92 -49.47 -29.03
N LEU A 43 23.86 -48.81 -29.52
CA LEU A 43 22.49 -49.05 -29.04
C LEU A 43 22.01 -50.46 -29.36
N SER A 44 22.39 -51.04 -30.50
CA SER A 44 22.07 -52.43 -30.81
C SER A 44 22.70 -53.40 -29.82
N GLN A 45 24.00 -53.25 -29.56
CA GLN A 45 24.73 -54.07 -28.59
C GLN A 45 24.21 -53.88 -27.15
N LEU A 46 23.77 -52.68 -26.78
CA LEU A 46 23.17 -52.42 -25.47
C LEU A 46 21.78 -53.06 -25.33
N ARG A 47 21.00 -53.13 -26.42
CA ARG A 47 19.70 -53.83 -26.44
C ARG A 47 19.86 -55.34 -26.35
N GLU A 48 20.79 -55.93 -27.09
CA GLU A 48 21.12 -57.36 -27.00
C GLU A 48 21.49 -57.77 -25.56
N LYS A 49 22.11 -56.86 -24.81
CA LYS A 49 22.48 -57.06 -23.40
C LYS A 49 21.36 -56.72 -22.41
N GLY A 50 20.17 -56.35 -22.88
CA GLY A 50 19.02 -55.97 -22.05
C GLY A 50 19.20 -54.65 -21.28
N LEU A 51 20.23 -53.85 -21.57
CA LEU A 51 20.55 -52.61 -20.83
C LEU A 51 19.73 -51.41 -21.32
N VAL A 52 19.22 -51.47 -22.54
CA VAL A 52 18.40 -50.45 -23.19
C VAL A 52 17.20 -51.12 -23.83
N SER A 53 16.02 -50.50 -23.75
CA SER A 53 14.82 -50.90 -24.49
C SER A 53 14.51 -49.89 -25.59
N ARG A 54 13.80 -50.34 -26.63
CA ARG A 54 13.29 -49.50 -27.71
C ARG A 54 11.77 -49.50 -27.65
N ASP A 55 11.17 -48.33 -27.76
CA ASP A 55 9.73 -48.19 -27.89
C ASP A 55 9.31 -48.64 -29.30
N GLU A 56 8.52 -49.73 -29.41
CA GLU A 56 8.17 -50.34 -30.71
C GLU A 56 6.90 -49.75 -31.33
N SER A 57 6.23 -48.86 -30.60
CA SER A 57 4.96 -48.22 -30.98
C SER A 57 5.03 -47.30 -32.21
N SER A 58 6.22 -46.88 -32.66
CA SER A 58 6.43 -45.84 -33.68
C SER A 58 7.23 -46.29 -34.92
N GLY A 59 7.40 -47.60 -35.13
CA GLY A 59 8.22 -48.14 -36.23
C GLY A 59 9.73 -47.99 -35.99
N ILE A 60 10.56 -48.59 -36.86
CA ILE A 60 12.02 -48.71 -36.62
C ILE A 60 12.75 -47.35 -36.72
N ARG A 61 12.26 -46.44 -37.58
CA ARG A 61 12.86 -45.11 -37.79
C ARG A 61 12.29 -44.11 -36.79
N GLY A 62 13.17 -43.49 -36.00
CA GLY A 62 12.78 -42.49 -35.01
C GLY A 62 12.38 -43.06 -33.64
N ALA A 63 12.40 -44.37 -33.46
CA ALA A 63 12.07 -45.03 -32.19
C ALA A 63 12.89 -44.47 -31.02
N ILE A 64 12.21 -44.29 -29.89
CA ILE A 64 12.79 -43.76 -28.65
C ILE A 64 13.44 -44.91 -27.88
N HIS A 65 14.73 -44.79 -27.59
CA HIS A 65 15.46 -45.70 -26.72
C HIS A 65 15.40 -45.24 -25.27
N LYS A 66 15.21 -46.14 -24.32
CA LYS A 66 15.15 -45.86 -22.88
C LYS A 66 16.08 -46.82 -22.12
N ILE A 67 16.72 -46.35 -21.05
CA ILE A 67 17.55 -47.23 -20.19
C ILE A 67 16.66 -48.18 -19.36
N THR A 68 17.04 -49.45 -19.25
CA THR A 68 16.33 -50.42 -18.40
C THR A 68 16.80 -50.34 -16.94
N LYS A 69 16.07 -50.99 -16.01
CA LYS A 69 16.52 -51.14 -14.61
C LYS A 69 17.89 -51.84 -14.53
N GLN A 70 18.12 -52.84 -15.38
CA GLN A 70 19.41 -53.53 -15.49
C GLN A 70 20.51 -52.61 -16.03
N GLY A 71 20.20 -51.77 -17.02
CA GLY A 71 21.11 -50.73 -17.53
C GLY A 71 21.56 -49.75 -16.44
N ARG A 72 20.62 -49.27 -15.61
CA ARG A 72 20.94 -48.39 -14.48
C ARG A 72 21.87 -49.06 -13.47
N LYS A 73 21.54 -50.27 -13.04
CA LYS A 73 22.39 -51.06 -12.11
C LYS A 73 23.79 -51.28 -12.67
N ARG A 74 23.88 -51.62 -13.96
CA ARG A 74 25.17 -51.87 -14.65
C ARG A 74 26.05 -50.62 -14.71
N LEU A 75 25.44 -49.44 -14.80
CA LEU A 75 26.14 -48.16 -14.81
C LEU A 75 26.63 -47.78 -13.40
N ASP A 76 25.79 -47.96 -12.37
CA ASP A 76 26.19 -47.76 -10.97
C ASP A 76 27.39 -48.66 -10.59
N GLU A 77 27.36 -49.94 -11.02
CA GLU A 77 28.49 -50.87 -10.84
C GLU A 77 29.77 -50.43 -11.55
N ASP A 78 29.64 -49.77 -12.71
CA ASP A 78 30.78 -49.25 -13.46
C ASP A 78 31.39 -48.03 -12.80
N TYR A 79 30.58 -47.10 -12.28
CA TYR A 79 31.07 -45.95 -11.52
C TYR A 79 31.82 -46.38 -10.25
N LEU A 80 31.31 -47.39 -9.51
CA LEU A 80 32.02 -47.98 -8.37
C LEU A 80 33.32 -48.67 -8.79
N ALA A 81 33.35 -49.32 -9.96
CA ALA A 81 34.57 -49.92 -10.49
C ALA A 81 35.62 -48.85 -10.86
N LEU A 82 35.19 -47.69 -11.38
CA LEU A 82 36.07 -46.55 -11.64
C LEU A 82 36.62 -45.95 -10.33
N TYR A 83 35.78 -45.80 -9.30
CA TYR A 83 36.22 -45.38 -7.97
C TYR A 83 37.30 -46.32 -7.43
N LYS A 84 37.09 -47.64 -7.43
CA LYS A 84 38.09 -48.61 -6.97
C LYS A 84 39.42 -48.54 -7.72
N LEU A 85 39.37 -48.20 -9.01
CA LEU A 85 40.54 -48.13 -9.87
C LEU A 85 41.37 -46.86 -9.62
N HIS A 86 40.71 -45.74 -9.34
CA HIS A 86 41.35 -44.42 -9.32
C HIS A 86 41.52 -43.84 -7.92
N ALA A 87 40.67 -44.19 -6.96
CA ALA A 87 40.65 -43.60 -5.61
C ALA A 87 41.37 -44.43 -4.54
N SER A 88 42.19 -45.43 -4.93
CA SER A 88 42.86 -46.35 -3.99
C SER A 88 43.94 -45.70 -3.13
N ASN A 89 44.49 -44.55 -3.56
CA ASN A 89 45.48 -43.76 -2.84
C ASN A 89 44.83 -42.42 -2.44
N SER A 90 44.30 -42.32 -1.22
CA SER A 90 43.62 -41.13 -0.75
C SER A 90 44.61 -40.03 -0.36
N SER A 91 44.65 -38.93 -1.10
CA SER A 91 45.16 -37.65 -0.57
C SER A 91 44.05 -37.04 0.29
N GLN A 92 44.27 -36.91 1.60
CA GLN A 92 43.25 -36.42 2.55
C GLN A 92 42.88 -34.93 2.36
N ASN A 93 43.64 -34.18 1.55
CA ASN A 93 43.51 -32.73 1.48
C ASN A 93 42.62 -32.21 0.34
N HIS A 94 42.43 -32.99 -0.74
CA HIS A 94 41.68 -32.53 -1.92
C HIS A 94 40.16 -32.74 -1.83
N ASP A 95 39.38 -31.91 -2.50
CA ASP A 95 37.92 -31.97 -2.53
C ASP A 95 37.35 -33.18 -3.29
N ALA A 96 37.92 -33.46 -4.48
CA ALA A 96 37.38 -34.46 -5.40
C ALA A 96 38.44 -35.10 -6.32
N ILE A 97 38.07 -36.25 -6.91
CA ILE A 97 38.85 -36.97 -7.92
C ILE A 97 38.02 -37.16 -9.20
N VAL A 98 38.68 -37.01 -10.35
CA VAL A 98 38.07 -37.24 -11.67
C VAL A 98 38.01 -38.74 -11.96
N LEU A 99 36.81 -39.30 -12.13
CA LEU A 99 36.62 -40.71 -12.54
C LEU A 99 36.53 -40.84 -14.07
N GLU A 100 35.90 -39.87 -14.73
CA GLU A 100 35.86 -39.76 -16.19
C GLU A 100 35.53 -38.33 -16.63
N SER A 101 36.21 -37.84 -17.66
CA SER A 101 36.08 -36.48 -18.19
C SER A 101 35.87 -36.42 -19.72
N LYS A 102 35.71 -37.58 -20.38
CA LYS A 102 35.69 -37.67 -21.85
C LYS A 102 34.33 -37.29 -22.41
N GLY A 103 34.19 -36.02 -22.80
CA GLY A 103 33.02 -35.46 -23.45
C GLY A 103 32.22 -34.52 -22.53
N PRO A 104 30.94 -34.25 -22.85
CA PRO A 104 30.14 -33.25 -22.13
C PRO A 104 29.68 -33.72 -20.74
N ILE A 105 29.63 -35.04 -20.52
CA ILE A 105 29.27 -35.64 -19.24
C ILE A 105 30.56 -36.04 -18.52
N ILE A 106 30.75 -35.53 -17.31
CA ILE A 106 31.88 -35.85 -16.44
C ILE A 106 31.39 -36.59 -15.19
N ILE A 107 32.21 -37.51 -14.70
CA ILE A 107 31.97 -38.30 -13.51
C ILE A 107 33.05 -37.97 -12.50
N LEU A 108 32.61 -37.43 -11.36
CA LEU A 108 33.46 -36.96 -10.27
C LEU A 108 33.16 -37.79 -9.02
N CYS A 109 34.16 -37.97 -8.17
CA CYS A 109 33.99 -38.53 -6.84
C CYS A 109 34.43 -37.49 -5.82
N TYR A 110 33.48 -36.97 -5.05
CA TYR A 110 33.73 -36.03 -3.96
C TYR A 110 33.94 -36.77 -2.65
N VAL A 111 34.98 -36.39 -1.92
CA VAL A 111 35.25 -36.90 -0.57
C VAL A 111 34.62 -35.96 0.48
N LYS A 112 34.40 -34.69 0.11
CA LYS A 112 33.63 -33.71 0.89
C LYS A 112 32.21 -33.57 0.33
N ASN A 113 31.39 -32.68 0.91
CA ASN A 113 30.04 -32.43 0.40
C ASN A 113 30.09 -31.76 -0.99
N PRO A 114 29.54 -32.40 -2.06
CA PRO A 114 29.54 -31.80 -3.39
C PRO A 114 28.55 -30.63 -3.50
N PRO A 115 28.81 -29.64 -4.36
CA PRO A 115 27.80 -28.67 -4.78
C PRO A 115 26.58 -29.37 -5.40
N LYS A 116 25.38 -28.93 -5.05
CA LYS A 116 24.15 -29.66 -5.43
C LYS A 116 23.63 -29.34 -6.83
N SER A 117 23.99 -28.19 -7.39
CA SER A 117 23.35 -27.65 -8.60
C SER A 117 24.32 -27.16 -9.66
N LEU A 118 25.33 -26.40 -9.26
CA LEU A 118 26.37 -25.86 -10.14
C LEU A 118 27.72 -26.17 -9.52
N ILE A 119 28.68 -26.61 -10.32
CA ILE A 119 30.07 -26.90 -9.93
C ILE A 119 30.99 -25.96 -10.72
N CYS A 120 31.94 -25.36 -10.00
CA CYS A 120 33.09 -24.66 -10.54
C CYS A 120 34.26 -25.66 -10.62
N LEU A 121 34.84 -25.84 -11.79
CA LEU A 121 35.97 -26.72 -12.06
C LEU A 121 37.19 -25.87 -12.42
N PRO A 122 38.40 -26.27 -12.00
CA PRO A 122 39.61 -25.57 -12.40
C PRO A 122 39.84 -25.74 -13.91
N GLU A 123 40.27 -24.69 -14.59
CA GLU A 123 40.64 -24.75 -16.01
C GLU A 123 41.76 -25.77 -16.25
N ASN A 124 42.74 -25.82 -15.34
CA ASN A 124 43.80 -26.82 -15.31
C ASN A 124 44.02 -27.33 -13.87
N PRO A 125 43.64 -28.59 -13.55
CA PRO A 125 43.81 -29.15 -12.21
C PRO A 125 45.25 -29.55 -11.87
N TYR A 126 46.19 -29.44 -12.81
CA TYR A 126 47.61 -29.77 -12.60
C TYR A 126 48.44 -28.59 -12.04
N LEU A 127 47.82 -27.42 -11.85
CA LEU A 127 48.47 -26.24 -11.30
C LEU A 127 48.17 -26.12 -9.79
N ASP A 128 49.20 -25.95 -8.98
CA ASP A 128 49.05 -25.69 -7.55
C ASP A 128 48.53 -24.26 -7.33
N GLN A 129 47.38 -24.14 -6.63
CA GLN A 129 46.76 -22.85 -6.33
C GLN A 129 47.68 -21.92 -5.51
N ASP A 130 48.63 -22.48 -4.74
CA ASP A 130 49.58 -21.72 -3.91
C ASP A 130 50.76 -21.11 -4.69
N SER A 131 50.93 -21.45 -5.98
CA SER A 131 52.02 -20.94 -6.82
C SER A 131 51.67 -19.66 -7.59
N VAL A 132 50.43 -19.18 -7.48
CA VAL A 132 49.97 -17.96 -8.15
C VAL A 132 49.97 -16.83 -7.12
N GLY A 133 50.99 -15.97 -7.19
CA GLY A 133 51.08 -14.77 -6.38
C GLY A 133 49.82 -13.90 -6.46
N THR A 134 49.57 -13.16 -5.39
CA THR A 134 48.46 -12.22 -5.16
C THR A 134 48.31 -11.09 -6.20
N ASP A 135 49.08 -11.10 -7.28
CA ASP A 135 49.05 -10.14 -8.39
C ASP A 135 48.42 -10.74 -9.67
N SER A 136 47.50 -11.70 -9.53
CA SER A 136 46.77 -12.27 -10.66
C SER A 136 45.64 -11.31 -11.09
N SER A 137 45.65 -10.88 -12.35
CA SER A 137 44.75 -9.90 -12.97
C SER A 137 43.30 -10.39 -13.18
N GLY A 138 42.78 -11.24 -12.28
CA GLY A 138 41.38 -11.68 -12.28
C GLY A 138 40.98 -12.59 -13.44
N SER A 139 41.91 -13.14 -14.20
CA SER A 139 41.63 -13.91 -15.43
C SER A 139 42.07 -15.38 -15.36
N MET A 140 42.05 -16.00 -14.18
CA MET A 140 42.07 -17.47 -14.10
C MET A 140 40.69 -17.98 -14.52
N GLY A 141 40.60 -18.47 -15.76
CA GLY A 141 39.40 -19.12 -16.27
C GLY A 141 38.98 -20.28 -15.36
N VAL A 142 37.67 -20.51 -15.28
CA VAL A 142 37.08 -21.67 -14.61
C VAL A 142 36.06 -22.29 -15.54
N ARG A 143 35.84 -23.61 -15.40
CA ARG A 143 34.81 -24.30 -16.17
C ARG A 143 33.61 -24.59 -15.31
N TRP A 144 32.44 -24.50 -15.91
CA TRP A 144 31.18 -24.66 -15.19
C TRP A 144 30.45 -25.92 -15.64
N ALA A 145 29.95 -26.67 -14.65
CA ALA A 145 29.15 -27.87 -14.90
C ALA A 145 27.89 -27.87 -14.03
N THR A 146 26.75 -28.23 -14.63
CA THR A 146 25.49 -28.41 -13.89
C THR A 146 25.40 -29.82 -13.33
N VAL A 147 24.85 -29.94 -12.13
CA VAL A 147 24.58 -31.22 -11.46
C VAL A 147 23.08 -31.35 -11.23
N LYS A 148 22.55 -32.54 -11.52
CA LYS A 148 21.20 -32.89 -11.10
C LYS A 148 21.29 -33.46 -9.68
N PRO A 149 20.53 -32.96 -8.70
CA PRO A 149 20.57 -33.52 -7.34
C PRO A 149 20.29 -35.04 -7.30
N SER A 150 19.43 -35.53 -8.19
CA SER A 150 19.12 -36.96 -8.33
C SER A 150 20.26 -37.82 -8.87
N SER A 151 21.34 -37.22 -9.38
CA SER A 151 22.52 -37.94 -9.87
C SER A 151 23.66 -38.00 -8.87
N ILE A 152 23.48 -37.45 -7.67
CA ILE A 152 24.44 -37.58 -6.56
C ILE A 152 24.10 -38.86 -5.79
N ASN A 153 24.98 -39.85 -5.85
CA ASN A 153 24.84 -41.08 -5.08
C ASN A 153 25.95 -41.14 -4.02
N TRP A 154 25.55 -41.29 -2.76
CA TRP A 154 26.47 -41.47 -1.63
C TRP A 154 26.75 -42.95 -1.39
N TYR A 155 28.01 -43.27 -1.11
CA TYR A 155 28.48 -44.63 -0.85
C TYR A 155 29.36 -44.67 0.40
N SER A 156 29.30 -45.78 1.13
CA SER A 156 30.26 -46.08 2.20
C SER A 156 31.62 -46.46 1.61
N LYS A 157 32.72 -45.90 2.12
CA LYS A 157 34.09 -46.31 1.75
C LYS A 157 34.38 -47.77 2.13
N ILE A 158 33.72 -48.28 3.16
CA ILE A 158 33.93 -49.62 3.72
C ILE A 158 33.13 -50.66 2.93
N THR A 159 31.80 -50.50 2.87
CA THR A 159 30.91 -51.51 2.26
C THR A 159 30.66 -51.29 0.78
N LEU A 160 30.88 -50.06 0.27
CA LEU A 160 30.54 -49.61 -1.08
C LEU A 160 29.05 -49.74 -1.43
N GLU A 161 28.21 -49.83 -0.40
CA GLU A 161 26.76 -49.78 -0.53
C GLU A 161 26.27 -48.34 -0.48
N LYS A 162 25.10 -48.08 -1.06
CA LYS A 162 24.49 -46.75 -1.07
C LYS A 162 24.10 -46.35 0.36
N VAL A 163 24.49 -45.15 0.77
CA VAL A 163 24.17 -44.56 2.07
C VAL A 163 23.42 -43.23 1.89
N GLN A 164 22.86 -42.70 2.96
CA GLN A 164 22.25 -41.36 2.96
C GLN A 164 23.35 -40.29 2.97
N PRO A 165 23.08 -39.07 2.47
CA PRO A 165 24.01 -37.96 2.58
C PRO A 165 24.34 -37.64 4.05
N PRO A 166 25.60 -37.34 4.40
CA PRO A 166 25.98 -36.99 5.77
C PRO A 166 25.29 -35.70 6.24
N ASN A 167 24.81 -35.69 7.49
CA ASN A 167 24.03 -34.59 8.05
C ASN A 167 24.90 -33.36 8.37
N LYS A 168 24.51 -32.18 7.84
CA LYS A 168 25.22 -30.91 8.10
C LYS A 168 25.19 -30.48 9.58
N SER A 169 24.16 -30.88 10.34
CA SER A 169 23.90 -30.46 11.73
C SER A 169 24.87 -31.07 12.76
N ASN A 170 25.56 -32.15 12.41
CA ASN A 170 26.46 -32.88 13.32
C ASN A 170 27.92 -32.41 13.21
N ARG A 171 28.18 -31.22 12.67
CA ARG A 171 29.53 -30.65 12.49
C ARG A 171 30.33 -30.37 13.78
N GLY A 172 29.83 -30.80 14.94
CA GLY A 172 30.51 -30.73 16.24
C GLY A 172 30.61 -32.06 16.99
N THR A 173 30.14 -33.19 16.44
CA THR A 173 30.20 -34.51 17.11
C THR A 173 31.19 -35.44 16.41
N ILE A 174 31.85 -36.30 17.19
CA ILE A 174 32.81 -37.31 16.70
C ILE A 174 32.15 -38.24 15.67
N GLU A 175 30.88 -38.59 15.88
CA GLU A 175 30.07 -39.40 14.95
C GLU A 175 29.88 -38.70 13.61
N GLY A 176 29.57 -37.39 13.59
CA GLY A 176 29.45 -36.62 12.35
C GLY A 176 30.78 -36.50 11.58
N TRP A 177 31.90 -36.40 12.29
CA TRP A 177 33.24 -36.44 11.69
C TRP A 177 33.58 -37.82 11.12
N PHE A 178 33.17 -38.90 11.81
CA PHE A 178 33.37 -40.28 11.36
C PHE A 178 32.52 -40.61 10.11
N GLU A 179 31.26 -40.16 10.05
CA GLU A 179 30.38 -40.34 8.89
C GLU A 179 30.91 -39.61 7.64
N GLN A 180 31.42 -38.38 7.80
CA GLN A 180 31.97 -37.59 6.70
C GLN A 180 33.31 -38.15 6.21
N SER A 181 34.14 -38.72 7.09
CA SER A 181 35.43 -39.33 6.72
C SER A 181 35.29 -40.70 6.05
N ASN A 182 34.21 -41.46 6.32
CA ASN A 182 33.97 -42.80 5.77
C ASN A 182 32.95 -42.89 4.62
N SER A 183 32.50 -41.77 4.06
CA SER A 183 31.62 -41.74 2.90
C SER A 183 32.21 -40.97 1.72
N PHE A 184 31.70 -41.22 0.52
CA PHE A 184 32.03 -40.44 -0.67
C PHE A 184 30.80 -40.31 -1.58
N ALA A 185 30.77 -39.25 -2.38
CA ALA A 185 29.68 -38.98 -3.30
C ALA A 185 30.15 -39.11 -4.76
N ILE A 186 29.53 -40.00 -5.53
CA ILE A 186 29.71 -40.02 -6.98
C ILE A 186 28.73 -39.02 -7.58
N VAL A 187 29.27 -38.06 -8.32
CA VAL A 187 28.53 -36.97 -8.94
C VAL A 187 28.69 -37.05 -10.45
N ARG A 188 27.55 -37.16 -11.15
CA ARG A 188 27.48 -36.91 -12.59
C ARG A 188 27.19 -35.44 -12.84
N ALA A 189 28.10 -34.76 -13.54
CA ALA A 189 27.93 -33.37 -13.94
C ALA A 189 27.97 -33.23 -15.47
N ASN A 190 27.30 -32.22 -15.99
CA ASN A 190 27.29 -31.89 -17.42
C ASN A 190 27.93 -30.51 -17.62
N LEU A 191 28.97 -30.43 -18.44
CA LEU A 191 29.66 -29.18 -18.76
C LEU A 191 28.71 -28.22 -19.49
N LEU A 192 28.60 -26.97 -19.03
CA LEU A 192 27.76 -25.94 -19.64
C LEU A 192 28.22 -25.59 -21.06
N ASN A 193 29.54 -25.46 -21.26
CA ASN A 193 30.12 -25.34 -22.59
C ASN A 193 30.57 -26.72 -23.11
N SER A 194 29.74 -27.35 -23.96
CA SER A 194 30.04 -28.68 -24.50
C SER A 194 31.07 -28.67 -25.64
N ASP A 195 31.41 -27.49 -26.17
CA ASP A 195 32.40 -27.33 -27.25
C ASP A 195 33.84 -27.40 -26.74
N GLU A 196 34.03 -27.11 -25.46
CA GLU A 196 35.33 -27.14 -24.77
C GLU A 196 35.41 -28.27 -23.74
N PRO A 197 35.78 -29.51 -24.16
CA PRO A 197 35.87 -30.63 -23.25
C PRO A 197 36.99 -30.42 -22.21
N TRP A 198 36.73 -30.81 -20.96
CA TRP A 198 37.68 -30.65 -19.84
C TRP A 198 38.96 -31.49 -19.99
N ASN A 199 38.87 -32.70 -20.58
CA ASN A 199 40.02 -33.53 -20.98
C ASN A 199 41.05 -33.86 -19.87
N VAL A 200 40.68 -33.78 -18.60
CA VAL A 200 41.54 -34.14 -17.46
C VAL A 200 41.67 -35.66 -17.33
N ASN A 201 42.86 -36.18 -17.04
CA ASN A 201 43.04 -37.62 -16.89
C ASN A 201 42.25 -38.20 -15.70
N ALA A 202 41.63 -39.37 -15.89
CA ALA A 202 40.98 -40.08 -14.79
C ALA A 202 42.01 -40.47 -13.72
N GLY A 203 41.68 -40.23 -12.45
CA GLY A 203 42.60 -40.36 -11.31
C GLY A 203 43.24 -39.04 -10.85
N THR A 204 43.00 -37.93 -11.55
CA THR A 204 43.50 -36.61 -11.12
C THR A 204 42.67 -36.09 -9.95
N TRP A 205 43.33 -35.74 -8.85
CA TRP A 205 42.73 -35.04 -7.70
C TRP A 205 42.72 -33.53 -7.94
N PHE A 206 41.70 -32.84 -7.43
CA PHE A 206 41.59 -31.38 -7.55
C PHE A 206 40.79 -30.77 -6.40
N ASP A 207 41.04 -29.49 -6.17
CA ASP A 207 40.23 -28.62 -5.32
C ASP A 207 39.31 -27.74 -6.18
N GLY A 208 38.07 -27.58 -5.74
CA GLY A 208 37.11 -26.72 -6.42
C GLY A 208 37.53 -25.25 -6.24
N PRO A 209 37.67 -24.46 -7.33
CA PRO A 209 37.89 -23.03 -7.19
C PRO A 209 36.75 -22.36 -6.42
N VAL A 210 37.07 -21.26 -5.73
CA VAL A 210 36.03 -20.48 -5.05
C VAL A 210 35.04 -19.94 -6.08
N MET A 211 33.77 -20.21 -5.81
CA MET A 211 32.63 -19.74 -6.59
C MET A 211 32.52 -18.21 -6.49
N SER A 212 32.79 -17.49 -7.58
CA SER A 212 32.71 -16.03 -7.65
C SER A 212 31.76 -15.57 -8.78
N GLU A 213 31.10 -14.43 -8.58
CA GLU A 213 30.17 -13.87 -9.57
C GLU A 213 30.89 -13.41 -10.85
N GLY A 214 32.11 -12.86 -10.73
CA GLY A 214 32.89 -12.36 -11.86
C GLY A 214 33.29 -13.42 -12.89
N ASN A 215 33.20 -14.71 -12.52
CA ASN A 215 33.59 -15.83 -13.38
C ASN A 215 32.39 -16.62 -13.93
N LEU A 216 31.14 -16.20 -13.66
CA LEU A 216 29.95 -16.92 -14.12
C LEU A 216 29.83 -16.94 -15.64
N PRO A 217 29.35 -18.05 -16.25
CA PRO A 217 29.10 -18.09 -17.68
C PRO A 217 28.03 -17.06 -18.06
N GLU A 218 28.24 -16.34 -19.16
CA GLU A 218 27.31 -15.32 -19.66
C GLU A 218 25.85 -15.79 -19.74
N ILE A 219 25.63 -17.08 -19.99
CA ILE A 219 24.27 -17.63 -20.05
C ILE A 219 23.48 -17.47 -18.73
N ILE A 220 24.12 -17.36 -17.58
CA ILE A 220 23.48 -17.18 -16.25
C ILE A 220 23.92 -15.90 -15.52
N SER A 221 24.69 -15.05 -16.19
CA SER A 221 25.11 -13.73 -15.73
C SER A 221 24.79 -12.62 -16.74
N SER A 222 23.96 -12.91 -17.76
CA SER A 222 23.62 -11.94 -18.79
C SER A 222 22.55 -10.96 -18.32
N GLY A 223 22.83 -9.67 -18.41
CA GLY A 223 21.85 -8.61 -18.18
C GLY A 223 21.66 -8.19 -16.71
N ASP A 224 20.82 -7.18 -16.52
CA ASP A 224 20.71 -6.43 -15.26
C ASP A 224 19.62 -6.98 -14.31
N ASN A 225 18.72 -7.83 -14.81
CA ASN A 225 17.61 -8.35 -14.00
C ASN A 225 18.08 -9.54 -13.16
N LYS A 226 18.09 -9.36 -11.83
CA LYS A 226 18.53 -10.40 -10.88
C LYS A 226 17.37 -11.36 -10.58
N ILE A 227 17.46 -12.61 -11.05
CA ILE A 227 16.45 -13.65 -10.77
C ILE A 227 16.49 -14.06 -9.29
N GLY A 228 17.69 -14.29 -8.76
CA GLY A 228 17.87 -14.85 -7.43
C GLY A 228 19.23 -15.50 -7.22
N GLN A 229 19.39 -16.23 -6.12
CA GLN A 229 20.65 -16.89 -5.76
C GLN A 229 20.61 -18.39 -6.00
N ILE A 230 21.73 -18.98 -6.41
CA ILE A 230 21.83 -20.45 -6.54
C ILE A 230 21.75 -21.07 -5.15
N VAL A 231 20.86 -22.06 -4.97
CA VAL A 231 20.65 -22.75 -3.69
C VAL A 231 21.96 -23.34 -3.14
N ASP A 232 22.18 -23.18 -1.83
CA ASP A 232 23.44 -23.54 -1.13
C ASP A 232 24.67 -22.70 -1.55
N SER A 233 24.48 -21.51 -2.16
CA SER A 233 25.57 -20.56 -2.48
C SER A 233 25.10 -19.10 -2.31
N GLN A 234 26.04 -18.15 -2.42
CA GLN A 234 25.75 -16.71 -2.43
C GLN A 234 25.79 -16.09 -3.85
N ILE A 235 25.92 -16.93 -4.88
CA ILE A 235 25.98 -16.46 -6.26
C ILE A 235 24.61 -16.00 -6.74
N THR A 236 24.54 -14.78 -7.26
CA THR A 236 23.37 -14.24 -7.95
C THR A 236 23.34 -14.66 -9.42
N VAL A 237 22.18 -15.10 -9.90
CA VAL A 237 21.89 -15.34 -11.32
C VAL A 237 21.13 -14.14 -11.88
N SER A 238 21.62 -13.61 -13.00
CA SER A 238 20.94 -12.56 -13.76
C SER A 238 20.54 -13.02 -15.14
N TRP A 239 19.54 -12.35 -15.72
CA TRP A 239 19.00 -12.70 -17.03
C TRP A 239 18.52 -11.49 -17.82
N LYS A 240 18.72 -11.52 -19.14
CA LYS A 240 18.39 -10.40 -20.03
C LYS A 240 16.96 -10.48 -20.57
N ASN A 241 16.67 -11.47 -21.43
CA ASN A 241 15.38 -11.54 -22.14
C ASN A 241 14.96 -12.95 -22.57
N ARG A 242 13.77 -13.05 -23.17
CA ARG A 242 13.21 -14.28 -23.77
C ARG A 242 13.12 -15.44 -22.79
N LEU A 243 12.81 -15.12 -21.53
CA LEU A 243 12.64 -16.09 -20.45
C LEU A 243 11.19 -16.57 -20.38
N HIS A 244 10.98 -17.89 -20.36
CA HIS A 244 9.66 -18.46 -20.08
C HIS A 244 9.61 -18.96 -18.64
N ALA A 245 8.71 -18.42 -17.84
CA ALA A 245 8.47 -18.86 -16.47
C ALA A 245 7.11 -19.55 -16.35
N HIS A 246 7.11 -20.82 -16.01
CA HIS A 246 5.89 -21.53 -15.64
C HIS A 246 5.79 -21.62 -14.11
N MET A 247 4.98 -20.74 -13.52
CA MET A 247 4.87 -20.53 -12.08
C MET A 247 3.52 -21.02 -11.58
N THR A 248 3.54 -22.01 -10.69
CA THR A 248 2.31 -22.53 -10.07
C THR A 248 1.92 -21.73 -8.82
N SER A 249 2.88 -21.01 -8.23
CA SER A 249 2.71 -20.16 -7.05
C SER A 249 2.56 -18.69 -7.45
N GLU A 250 1.56 -18.01 -6.89
CA GLU A 250 1.35 -16.58 -7.09
C GLU A 250 2.51 -15.73 -6.53
N VAL A 251 3.03 -16.15 -5.39
CA VAL A 251 4.13 -15.47 -4.71
C VAL A 251 5.39 -15.53 -5.59
N ASP A 252 5.72 -16.73 -6.10
CA ASP A 252 6.89 -16.90 -6.98
C ASP A 252 6.74 -16.06 -8.26
N SER A 253 5.53 -16.02 -8.84
CA SER A 253 5.26 -15.21 -10.03
C SER A 253 5.42 -13.71 -9.76
N SER A 254 4.96 -13.22 -8.61
CA SER A 254 5.06 -11.82 -8.23
C SER A 254 6.51 -11.42 -7.94
N MET A 255 7.26 -12.24 -7.19
CA MET A 255 8.69 -12.00 -6.94
C MET A 255 9.47 -11.93 -8.25
N LEU A 256 9.19 -12.85 -9.19
CA LEU A 256 9.85 -12.87 -10.47
C LEU A 256 9.46 -11.66 -11.34
N ILE A 257 8.18 -11.33 -11.48
CA ILE A 257 7.74 -10.16 -12.26
C ILE A 257 8.40 -8.88 -11.72
N ASN A 258 8.41 -8.69 -10.40
CA ASN A 258 9.02 -7.51 -9.78
C ASN A 258 10.54 -7.43 -10.06
N SER A 259 11.23 -8.58 -10.13
CA SER A 259 12.66 -8.61 -10.46
C SER A 259 13.01 -8.18 -11.90
N PHE A 260 12.03 -8.23 -12.82
CA PHE A 260 12.19 -7.81 -14.22
C PHE A 260 11.47 -6.50 -14.57
N ALA A 261 10.68 -5.93 -13.65
CA ALA A 261 9.74 -4.84 -13.91
C ALA A 261 10.41 -3.50 -14.26
N ASN A 262 11.63 -3.27 -13.76
CA ASN A 262 12.32 -1.98 -13.87
C ASN A 262 12.43 -1.49 -15.33
N ALA A 263 11.98 -0.28 -15.63
CA ALA A 263 11.99 0.31 -16.97
C ALA A 263 11.37 -0.60 -18.06
N SER A 264 10.24 -1.24 -17.76
CA SER A 264 9.50 -2.08 -18.72
C SER A 264 7.99 -1.92 -18.59
N VAL A 265 7.27 -2.28 -19.64
CA VAL A 265 5.81 -2.38 -19.62
C VAL A 265 5.41 -3.74 -19.06
N VAL A 266 4.70 -3.75 -17.93
CA VAL A 266 4.25 -4.92 -17.20
C VAL A 266 2.78 -5.19 -17.48
N LEU A 267 2.50 -6.28 -18.20
CA LEU A 267 1.14 -6.76 -18.45
C LEU A 267 0.83 -7.85 -17.42
N ARG A 268 0.17 -7.51 -16.31
CA ARG A 268 -0.03 -8.45 -15.19
C ARG A 268 -1.43 -8.39 -14.58
N ASN A 269 -1.80 -9.49 -13.96
CA ASN A 269 -3.00 -9.59 -13.13
C ASN A 269 -2.61 -9.07 -11.74
N ASN A 270 -2.87 -7.79 -11.42
CA ASN A 270 -2.41 -7.24 -10.14
C ASN A 270 -3.17 -7.87 -8.97
N VAL A 271 -2.47 -8.04 -7.85
CA VAL A 271 -3.06 -8.54 -6.60
C VAL A 271 -4.09 -7.53 -6.06
N ILE A 272 -3.74 -6.24 -6.12
CA ILE A 272 -4.64 -5.13 -5.80
C ILE A 272 -5.24 -4.64 -7.11
N LYS A 273 -6.55 -4.76 -7.26
CA LYS A 273 -7.27 -4.30 -8.45
C LYS A 273 -7.45 -2.79 -8.43
N PRO A 274 -7.09 -2.07 -9.50
CA PRO A 274 -7.46 -0.67 -9.61
C PRO A 274 -8.98 -0.54 -9.72
N GLN A 275 -9.56 0.54 -9.19
CA GLN A 275 -10.99 0.82 -9.34
C GLN A 275 -11.40 0.95 -10.83
N LYS A 276 -10.50 1.46 -11.68
CA LYS A 276 -10.67 1.50 -13.15
C LYS A 276 -9.39 1.04 -13.86
N THR A 277 -9.55 0.18 -14.85
CA THR A 277 -8.45 -0.31 -15.70
C THR A 277 -8.02 0.77 -16.69
N ILE A 278 -6.73 1.05 -16.84
CA ILE A 278 -6.21 2.03 -17.79
C ILE A 278 -5.59 1.29 -18.98
N LEU A 279 -6.03 1.60 -20.20
CA LEU A 279 -5.54 0.95 -21.43
C LEU A 279 -5.09 1.96 -22.50
N PRO A 280 -4.01 1.66 -23.23
CA PRO A 280 -3.57 2.51 -24.33
C PRO A 280 -4.52 2.38 -25.51
N VAL A 281 -5.07 3.51 -25.98
CA VAL A 281 -6.02 3.55 -27.11
C VAL A 281 -5.45 2.95 -28.38
N GLY A 282 -4.11 2.96 -28.54
CA GLY A 282 -3.41 2.38 -29.68
C GLY A 282 -3.68 0.89 -29.89
N CYS A 283 -3.99 0.12 -28.84
CA CYS A 283 -4.29 -1.30 -28.97
C CYS A 283 -5.55 -1.58 -29.81
N LEU A 284 -6.48 -0.61 -29.89
CA LEU A 284 -7.70 -0.72 -30.69
C LEU A 284 -7.44 -0.88 -32.18
N SER A 285 -6.30 -0.38 -32.70
CA SER A 285 -5.91 -0.58 -34.09
C SER A 285 -5.68 -2.07 -34.39
N ASN A 286 -4.96 -2.77 -33.51
CA ASN A 286 -4.70 -4.21 -33.64
C ASN A 286 -5.96 -5.04 -33.36
N TRP A 287 -6.79 -4.60 -32.41
CA TRP A 287 -8.08 -5.22 -32.14
C TRP A 287 -9.01 -5.20 -33.36
N LEU A 288 -9.11 -4.05 -34.05
CA LEU A 288 -9.91 -3.92 -35.28
C LEU A 288 -9.42 -4.87 -36.38
N LYS A 289 -8.09 -5.05 -36.53
CA LYS A 289 -7.49 -5.99 -37.48
C LYS A 289 -7.86 -7.44 -37.16
N LEU A 290 -7.74 -7.83 -35.89
CA LEU A 290 -8.09 -9.19 -35.43
C LEU A 290 -9.58 -9.50 -35.63
N LYS A 291 -10.45 -8.51 -35.37
CA LYS A 291 -11.90 -8.68 -35.44
C LYS A 291 -12.47 -8.59 -36.86
N HIS A 292 -11.84 -7.80 -37.73
CA HIS A 292 -12.27 -7.58 -39.11
C HIS A 292 -11.16 -7.90 -40.12
N PRO A 293 -10.71 -9.16 -40.23
CA PRO A 293 -9.54 -9.55 -41.03
C PRO A 293 -9.71 -9.33 -42.55
N ARG A 294 -10.95 -9.15 -43.03
CA ARG A 294 -11.28 -8.90 -44.45
C ARG A 294 -11.46 -7.42 -44.80
N MET A 295 -11.33 -6.52 -43.83
CA MET A 295 -11.51 -5.07 -44.04
C MET A 295 -10.21 -4.44 -44.54
N SER A 296 -10.30 -3.54 -45.52
CA SER A 296 -9.14 -2.81 -46.04
C SER A 296 -8.50 -1.90 -44.99
N ASP A 297 -7.18 -1.76 -45.02
CA ASP A 297 -6.43 -0.91 -44.07
C ASP A 297 -6.94 0.54 -44.01
N VAL A 298 -7.28 1.15 -45.15
CA VAL A 298 -7.82 2.53 -45.19
C VAL A 298 -9.08 2.68 -44.33
N LYS A 299 -9.99 1.70 -44.40
CA LYS A 299 -11.23 1.68 -43.59
C LYS A 299 -10.95 1.40 -42.12
N LEU A 300 -9.97 0.54 -41.82
CA LEU A 300 -9.54 0.26 -40.45
C LEU A 300 -8.95 1.51 -39.78
N THR A 301 -8.07 2.23 -40.48
CA THR A 301 -7.47 3.47 -39.98
C THR A 301 -8.51 4.57 -39.77
N ALA A 302 -9.47 4.71 -40.68
CA ALA A 302 -10.57 5.67 -40.52
C ALA A 302 -11.42 5.36 -39.28
N LYS A 303 -11.78 4.08 -39.07
CA LYS A 303 -12.50 3.64 -37.86
C LYS A 303 -11.69 3.88 -36.59
N TYR A 304 -10.39 3.55 -36.60
CA TYR A 304 -9.51 3.78 -35.45
C TYR A 304 -9.44 5.27 -35.08
N LYS A 305 -9.25 6.17 -36.04
CA LYS A 305 -9.22 7.62 -35.78
C LYS A 305 -10.51 8.12 -35.15
N SER A 306 -11.66 7.71 -35.71
CA SER A 306 -12.97 8.05 -35.14
C SER A 306 -13.14 7.52 -33.71
N LEU A 307 -12.65 6.30 -33.43
CA LEU A 307 -12.72 5.70 -32.11
C LEU A 307 -11.83 6.40 -31.09
N SER A 308 -10.57 6.64 -31.43
CA SER A 308 -9.60 7.28 -30.55
C SER A 308 -10.07 8.68 -30.11
N GLN A 309 -10.61 9.47 -31.04
CA GLN A 309 -11.16 10.79 -30.74
C GLN A 309 -12.39 10.73 -29.84
N GLY A 310 -13.29 9.76 -30.08
CA GLY A 310 -14.50 9.57 -29.28
C GLY A 310 -14.21 9.14 -27.85
N LEU A 311 -13.27 8.21 -27.67
CA LEU A 311 -12.92 7.60 -26.37
C LEU A 311 -12.04 8.51 -25.50
N ILE A 312 -11.08 9.24 -26.07
CA ILE A 312 -10.22 10.16 -25.28
C ILE A 312 -10.97 11.41 -24.83
N ARG A 313 -11.88 11.95 -25.66
CA ARG A 313 -12.60 13.21 -25.35
C ARG A 313 -13.88 13.01 -24.52
N ASN A 314 -14.09 11.82 -23.95
CA ASN A 314 -15.33 11.45 -23.24
C ASN A 314 -16.62 11.76 -24.03
N SER A 315 -16.56 11.71 -25.37
CA SER A 315 -17.69 12.02 -26.27
C SER A 315 -18.38 10.74 -26.75
N SER A 316 -18.73 9.88 -25.79
CA SER A 316 -19.38 8.57 -26.02
C SER A 316 -20.67 8.64 -26.85
N ARG A 317 -21.30 9.83 -26.94
CA ARG A 317 -22.49 10.10 -27.77
C ARG A 317 -22.25 10.00 -29.28
N SER A 318 -20.99 9.99 -29.75
CA SER A 318 -20.64 9.89 -31.18
C SER A 318 -20.40 8.47 -31.68
N LEU A 319 -20.35 7.47 -30.79
CA LEU A 319 -20.00 6.08 -31.12
C LEU A 319 -21.25 5.17 -31.12
N SER A 320 -21.26 4.16 -32.01
CA SER A 320 -22.39 3.22 -32.07
C SER A 320 -22.41 2.29 -30.86
N LEU A 321 -23.60 2.07 -30.27
CA LEU A 321 -23.79 1.21 -29.10
C LEU A 321 -23.30 -0.22 -29.30
N ALA A 322 -23.46 -0.78 -30.50
CA ALA A 322 -22.97 -2.12 -30.83
C ALA A 322 -21.45 -2.24 -30.69
N LEU A 323 -20.72 -1.18 -31.11
CA LEU A 323 -19.27 -1.18 -31.09
C LEU A 323 -18.73 -0.92 -29.67
N LEU A 324 -19.40 -0.09 -28.88
CA LEU A 324 -19.10 0.07 -27.45
C LEU A 324 -19.29 -1.24 -26.67
N ARG A 325 -20.35 -2.01 -26.96
CA ARG A 325 -20.57 -3.34 -26.34
C ARG A 325 -19.46 -4.32 -26.70
N ASP A 326 -19.00 -4.32 -27.94
CA ASP A 326 -17.91 -5.19 -28.35
C ASP A 326 -16.57 -4.81 -27.71
N ILE A 327 -16.29 -3.51 -27.55
CA ILE A 327 -15.10 -3.03 -26.82
C ILE A 327 -15.18 -3.44 -25.36
N SER A 328 -16.32 -3.20 -24.70
CA SER A 328 -16.54 -3.59 -23.31
C SER A 328 -16.45 -5.10 -23.10
N ARG A 329 -16.88 -5.92 -24.08
CA ARG A 329 -16.72 -7.38 -24.01
C ARG A 329 -15.24 -7.80 -24.02
N ASP A 330 -14.42 -7.16 -24.84
CA ASP A 330 -13.05 -7.61 -25.07
C ASP A 330 -12.02 -6.95 -24.13
N PHE A 331 -12.35 -5.78 -23.58
CA PHE A 331 -11.47 -4.96 -22.70
C PHE A 331 -12.03 -4.64 -21.32
N GLY A 332 -13.31 -4.94 -21.04
CA GLY A 332 -13.97 -4.55 -19.80
C GLY A 332 -14.26 -3.05 -19.70
N GLU A 333 -14.58 -2.60 -18.50
CA GLU A 333 -14.69 -1.18 -18.18
C GLU A 333 -13.28 -0.60 -17.97
N CYS A 334 -12.90 0.37 -18.81
CA CYS A 334 -11.56 0.94 -18.81
C CYS A 334 -11.54 2.40 -19.25
N GLU A 335 -10.52 3.11 -18.79
CA GLU A 335 -10.17 4.45 -19.22
C GLU A 335 -9.09 4.40 -20.32
N TRP A 336 -9.27 5.20 -21.37
CA TRP A 336 -8.42 5.18 -22.56
C TRP A 336 -7.40 6.31 -22.52
N VAL A 337 -6.12 5.95 -22.64
CA VAL A 337 -5.00 6.91 -22.66
C VAL A 337 -4.24 6.88 -23.97
N SER A 338 -3.58 7.99 -24.33
CA SER A 338 -2.80 8.09 -25.57
C SER A 338 -1.42 7.43 -25.48
N ARG A 339 -0.81 7.41 -24.29
CA ARG A 339 0.50 6.81 -24.02
C ARG A 339 0.35 5.42 -23.42
N THR A 340 1.38 4.59 -23.52
CA THR A 340 1.42 3.25 -22.93
C THR A 340 1.75 3.32 -21.44
N PRO A 341 0.87 2.88 -20.53
CA PRO A 341 1.20 2.79 -19.10
C PRO A 341 2.32 1.79 -18.84
N GLU A 342 3.11 2.01 -17.79
CA GLU A 342 4.17 1.07 -17.37
C GLU A 342 3.59 -0.21 -16.74
N ASN A 343 2.47 -0.13 -16.03
CA ASN A 343 1.75 -1.32 -15.53
C ASN A 343 0.32 -1.31 -16.05
N ILE A 344 -0.04 -2.41 -16.70
CA ILE A 344 -1.34 -2.59 -17.32
C ILE A 344 -2.01 -3.79 -16.67
N GLU A 345 -3.12 -3.51 -16.00
CA GLU A 345 -3.99 -4.54 -15.44
C GLU A 345 -4.66 -5.32 -16.59
N ILE A 346 -4.49 -6.63 -16.60
CA ILE A 346 -5.04 -7.51 -17.65
C ILE A 346 -6.26 -8.31 -17.18
N SER A 347 -6.67 -8.19 -15.92
CA SER A 347 -7.91 -8.84 -15.45
C SER A 347 -9.11 -8.31 -16.21
N GLY A 348 -9.97 -9.22 -16.69
CA GLY A 348 -11.17 -8.85 -17.45
C GLY A 348 -10.94 -8.67 -18.95
N LEU A 349 -9.70 -8.76 -19.45
CA LEU A 349 -9.43 -8.82 -20.89
C LEU A 349 -9.88 -10.16 -21.46
N SER A 350 -10.40 -10.13 -22.68
CA SER A 350 -10.58 -11.33 -23.52
C SER A 350 -9.25 -11.77 -24.14
N LEU A 351 -9.20 -12.99 -24.71
CA LEU A 351 -8.03 -13.45 -25.47
C LEU A 351 -7.69 -12.52 -26.65
N ILE A 352 -8.70 -11.98 -27.33
CA ILE A 352 -8.51 -11.05 -28.46
C ILE A 352 -7.98 -9.71 -27.93
N GLY A 353 -8.54 -9.20 -26.83
CA GLY A 353 -8.08 -7.99 -26.15
C GLY A 353 -6.61 -8.10 -25.76
N MET A 354 -6.24 -9.19 -25.08
CA MET A 354 -4.84 -9.45 -24.68
C MET A 354 -3.89 -9.53 -25.89
N LYS A 355 -4.24 -10.30 -26.93
CA LYS A 355 -3.40 -10.39 -28.14
C LYS A 355 -3.20 -9.03 -28.80
N SER A 356 -4.26 -8.22 -28.90
CA SER A 356 -4.19 -6.88 -29.48
C SER A 356 -3.32 -5.92 -28.69
N LEU A 357 -3.35 -6.03 -27.36
CA LEU A 357 -2.54 -5.24 -26.43
C LEU A 357 -1.05 -5.62 -26.52
N ILE A 358 -0.74 -6.92 -26.51
CA ILE A 358 0.63 -7.41 -26.68
C ILE A 358 1.21 -6.96 -28.03
N GLU A 359 0.45 -7.10 -29.12
CA GLU A 359 0.88 -6.63 -30.45
C GLU A 359 1.14 -5.12 -30.46
N PHE A 360 0.35 -4.34 -29.74
CA PHE A 360 0.55 -2.90 -29.66
C PHE A 360 1.85 -2.55 -28.93
N VAL A 361 2.06 -3.12 -27.74
CA VAL A 361 3.29 -2.91 -26.96
C VAL A 361 4.52 -3.36 -27.74
N LYS A 362 4.43 -4.53 -28.39
CA LYS A 362 5.50 -5.06 -29.26
C LYS A 362 5.79 -4.14 -30.45
N SER A 363 4.75 -3.60 -31.10
CA SER A 363 4.91 -2.74 -32.28
C SER A 363 5.60 -1.39 -32.00
N ALA A 364 5.66 -0.96 -30.73
CA ALA A 364 6.35 0.26 -30.33
C ALA A 364 7.87 0.18 -30.51
N GLY A 365 8.46 -1.03 -30.53
CA GLY A 365 9.87 -1.27 -30.88
C GLY A 365 10.92 -0.84 -29.86
N ASP A 366 10.66 0.21 -29.08
CA ASP A 366 11.63 0.79 -28.12
C ASP A 366 11.35 0.38 -26.67
N LEU A 367 10.21 -0.28 -26.41
CA LEU A 367 9.78 -0.66 -25.07
C LEU A 367 10.04 -2.14 -24.80
N GLU A 368 10.76 -2.43 -23.73
CA GLU A 368 10.85 -3.78 -23.18
C GLU A 368 9.59 -4.11 -22.36
N PHE A 369 9.15 -5.36 -22.37
CA PHE A 369 7.87 -5.74 -21.77
C PHE A 369 7.87 -7.13 -21.13
N LEU A 370 6.97 -7.29 -20.17
CA LEU A 370 6.69 -8.52 -19.41
C LEU A 370 5.23 -8.91 -19.61
N ILE A 371 4.96 -10.20 -19.73
CA ILE A 371 3.62 -10.72 -19.94
C ILE A 371 3.30 -11.79 -18.91
N GLU A 372 2.24 -11.58 -18.14
CA GLU A 372 1.53 -12.65 -17.45
C GLU A 372 0.43 -13.19 -18.38
N TRP A 373 0.51 -14.47 -18.71
CA TRP A 373 -0.39 -15.14 -19.64
C TRP A 373 -1.30 -16.12 -18.91
N ASN A 374 -2.60 -15.83 -18.97
CA ASN A 374 -3.63 -16.52 -18.20
C ASN A 374 -4.48 -17.51 -19.04
N TRP A 375 -4.13 -17.74 -20.30
CA TRP A 375 -4.87 -18.64 -21.21
C TRP A 375 -4.11 -19.95 -21.47
N PRO A 376 -4.78 -21.00 -21.97
CA PRO A 376 -4.11 -22.26 -22.34
C PRO A 376 -2.94 -22.06 -23.30
N ILE A 377 -1.79 -22.63 -22.94
CA ILE A 377 -0.53 -22.48 -23.69
C ILE A 377 -0.61 -23.20 -25.05
N LEU A 378 -1.12 -24.43 -25.08
CA LEU A 378 -1.13 -25.30 -26.28
C LEU A 378 -1.86 -24.64 -27.46
N GLU A 379 -3.04 -24.09 -27.21
CA GLU A 379 -3.89 -23.46 -28.22
C GLU A 379 -3.32 -22.15 -28.78
N ASN A 380 -2.40 -21.51 -28.04
CA ASN A 380 -1.82 -20.22 -28.38
C ASN A 380 -0.30 -20.29 -28.59
N LEU A 381 0.24 -21.49 -28.76
CA LEU A 381 1.67 -21.75 -28.77
C LEU A 381 2.39 -21.00 -29.89
N GLU A 382 1.80 -20.92 -31.09
CA GLU A 382 2.36 -20.16 -32.21
C GLU A 382 2.48 -18.65 -31.89
N PHE A 383 1.45 -18.08 -31.25
CA PHE A 383 1.45 -16.68 -30.86
C PHE A 383 2.48 -16.41 -29.76
N LEU A 384 2.53 -17.25 -28.72
CA LEU A 384 3.53 -17.12 -27.65
C LEU A 384 4.95 -17.28 -28.19
N GLN A 385 5.15 -18.18 -29.16
CA GLN A 385 6.44 -18.33 -29.83
C GLN A 385 6.83 -17.06 -30.60
N TYR A 386 5.89 -16.47 -31.31
CA TYR A 386 6.07 -15.21 -32.04
C TYR A 386 6.40 -14.03 -31.11
N VAL A 387 5.78 -13.96 -29.93
CA VAL A 387 6.05 -12.92 -28.91
C VAL A 387 7.44 -13.10 -28.31
N LEU A 388 7.78 -14.29 -27.82
CA LEU A 388 9.09 -14.59 -27.21
C LEU A 388 10.26 -14.59 -28.20
N ARG A 389 10.01 -14.50 -29.51
CA ARG A 389 11.07 -14.32 -30.51
C ARG A 389 11.62 -12.89 -30.51
N ASP A 390 10.85 -11.94 -29.98
CA ASP A 390 11.27 -10.55 -29.82
C ASP A 390 12.27 -10.41 -28.66
N ASN A 391 13.36 -9.68 -28.88
CA ASN A 391 14.37 -9.43 -27.85
C ASN A 391 13.87 -8.47 -26.76
N ASN A 392 12.84 -7.67 -27.03
CA ASN A 392 12.23 -6.77 -26.06
C ASN A 392 11.26 -7.51 -25.11
N CYS A 393 10.86 -8.74 -25.43
CA CYS A 393 10.11 -9.59 -24.52
C CYS A 393 11.07 -10.16 -23.47
N ARG A 394 11.09 -9.56 -22.28
CA ARG A 394 12.00 -9.98 -21.21
C ARG A 394 11.56 -11.29 -20.57
N LEU A 395 10.29 -11.36 -20.18
CA LEU A 395 9.69 -12.45 -19.42
C LEU A 395 8.26 -12.75 -19.88
N LEU A 396 7.98 -14.03 -20.13
CA LEU A 396 6.63 -14.57 -20.26
C LEU A 396 6.34 -15.48 -19.06
N VAL A 397 5.39 -15.10 -18.22
CA VAL A 397 4.90 -15.90 -17.10
C VAL A 397 3.63 -16.62 -17.52
N THR A 398 3.57 -17.94 -17.31
CA THR A 398 2.38 -18.77 -17.52
C THR A 398 2.03 -19.48 -16.23
N ARG A 399 0.74 -19.58 -15.91
CA ARG A 399 0.26 -20.19 -14.65
C ARG A 399 -0.63 -21.41 -14.84
N HIS A 400 -1.39 -21.45 -15.94
CA HIS A 400 -2.40 -22.46 -16.17
C HIS A 400 -1.98 -23.48 -17.24
N GLY A 401 -2.41 -24.73 -17.02
CA GLY A 401 -2.16 -25.85 -17.93
C GLY A 401 -0.84 -26.57 -17.66
N ASP A 402 -0.60 -27.62 -18.44
CA ASP A 402 0.63 -28.39 -18.34
C ASP A 402 1.85 -27.58 -18.78
N ILE A 403 3.00 -27.96 -18.23
CA ILE A 403 4.30 -27.40 -18.59
C ILE A 403 4.62 -27.79 -20.05
N ILE A 404 4.58 -26.81 -20.96
CA ILE A 404 4.91 -26.98 -22.39
C ILE A 404 6.22 -26.25 -22.71
N ASP A 405 7.02 -26.80 -23.61
CA ASP A 405 8.26 -26.16 -24.09
C ASP A 405 7.97 -25.19 -25.24
N ILE A 406 8.40 -23.93 -25.07
CA ILE A 406 8.27 -22.88 -26.07
C ILE A 406 9.64 -22.69 -26.72
N ASN A 407 9.80 -23.14 -27.97
CA ASN A 407 11.10 -23.19 -28.65
C ASN A 407 11.80 -21.83 -28.82
N SER A 408 11.06 -20.72 -28.77
CA SER A 408 11.65 -19.38 -28.87
C SER A 408 12.16 -18.84 -27.52
N ALA A 409 11.89 -19.50 -26.39
CA ALA A 409 12.48 -19.15 -25.11
C ALA A 409 13.96 -19.58 -25.05
N LEU A 410 14.81 -18.74 -24.47
CA LEU A 410 16.24 -19.06 -24.26
C LEU A 410 16.45 -19.96 -23.05
N ALA A 411 15.58 -19.85 -22.04
CA ALA A 411 15.55 -20.73 -20.90
C ALA A 411 14.14 -20.79 -20.31
N LYS A 412 13.96 -21.73 -19.37
CA LYS A 412 12.70 -21.98 -18.70
C LYS A 412 12.85 -21.97 -17.19
N LEU A 413 11.98 -21.28 -16.47
CA LEU A 413 11.85 -21.37 -15.03
C LEU A 413 10.60 -22.19 -14.67
N VAL A 414 10.72 -23.08 -13.68
CA VAL A 414 9.61 -23.89 -13.17
C VAL A 414 9.60 -23.85 -11.65
N SER A 415 8.45 -23.56 -11.04
CA SER A 415 8.27 -23.62 -9.58
C SER A 415 8.58 -25.02 -9.03
N LEU A 416 9.23 -25.07 -7.86
CA LEU A 416 9.39 -26.29 -7.07
C LEU A 416 8.39 -26.29 -5.89
N ARG A 417 8.36 -27.38 -5.13
CA ARG A 417 7.47 -27.50 -3.95
C ARG A 417 7.83 -26.55 -2.81
N GLU A 418 9.08 -26.12 -2.76
CA GLU A 418 9.60 -25.21 -1.74
C GLU A 418 9.37 -23.77 -2.21
N LEU A 419 8.78 -22.94 -1.35
CA LEU A 419 8.41 -21.56 -1.66
C LEU A 419 9.64 -20.73 -2.06
N ALA A 420 9.46 -19.81 -3.02
CA ALA A 420 10.53 -18.99 -3.58
C ALA A 420 11.70 -19.79 -4.17
N THR A 421 11.52 -21.08 -4.47
CA THR A 421 12.56 -21.92 -5.05
C THR A 421 12.11 -22.41 -6.42
N VAL A 422 12.89 -22.05 -7.44
CA VAL A 422 12.59 -22.35 -8.84
C VAL A 422 13.73 -23.15 -9.47
N LYS A 423 13.39 -23.91 -10.50
CA LYS A 423 14.36 -24.62 -11.35
C LYS A 423 14.52 -23.86 -12.66
N LEU A 424 15.70 -23.29 -12.88
CA LEU A 424 16.13 -22.78 -14.19
C LEU A 424 16.59 -23.95 -15.05
N GLN A 425 15.97 -24.12 -16.21
CA GLN A 425 16.28 -25.15 -17.19
C GLN A 425 16.76 -24.45 -18.46
N LEU A 426 18.07 -24.54 -18.70
CA LEU A 426 18.72 -23.99 -19.90
C LEU A 426 18.57 -24.96 -21.08
N SER A 427 18.65 -26.26 -20.80
CA SER A 427 18.45 -27.33 -21.77
C SER A 427 17.97 -28.60 -21.06
N ARG A 428 17.73 -29.68 -21.82
CA ARG A 428 17.43 -31.01 -21.26
C ARG A 428 18.45 -31.49 -20.22
N GLU A 429 19.71 -31.13 -20.42
CA GLU A 429 20.86 -31.62 -19.64
C GLU A 429 21.28 -30.65 -18.53
N HIS A 430 20.96 -29.36 -18.69
CA HIS A 430 21.38 -28.29 -17.80
C HIS A 430 20.21 -27.72 -17.03
N SER A 431 20.23 -27.91 -15.71
CA SER A 431 19.27 -27.29 -14.80
C SER A 431 19.91 -26.83 -13.51
N ILE A 432 19.51 -25.66 -13.03
CA ILE A 432 20.01 -25.01 -11.82
C ILE A 432 18.83 -24.71 -10.88
N LYS A 433 19.01 -24.96 -9.58
CA LYS A 433 18.04 -24.53 -8.56
C LYS A 433 18.39 -23.13 -8.06
N ILE A 434 17.42 -22.24 -8.11
CA ILE A 434 17.56 -20.82 -7.74
C ILE A 434 16.54 -20.52 -6.66
N LYS A 435 16.97 -19.84 -5.61
CA LYS A 435 16.11 -19.18 -4.64
C LYS A 435 15.85 -17.75 -5.14
N LEU A 436 14.59 -17.43 -5.42
CA LEU A 436 14.19 -16.12 -5.92
C LEU A 436 14.61 -15.03 -4.95
N ALA A 437 15.14 -13.93 -5.48
CA ALA A 437 15.40 -12.74 -4.67
C ALA A 437 14.07 -12.01 -4.40
N SER A 438 13.90 -11.49 -3.19
CA SER A 438 12.89 -10.46 -2.95
C SER A 438 13.35 -9.22 -3.72
N GLY A 439 12.67 -8.90 -4.83
CA GLY A 439 12.89 -7.63 -5.50
C GLY A 439 12.66 -6.48 -4.52
N THR A 440 13.38 -5.37 -4.70
CA THR A 440 12.98 -4.09 -4.10
C THR A 440 11.52 -3.82 -4.48
N ASP A 441 10.70 -3.35 -3.53
CA ASP A 441 9.31 -2.95 -3.73
C ASP A 441 9.23 -1.73 -4.66
N VAL A 442 9.54 -1.93 -5.94
CA VAL A 442 9.13 -1.05 -7.02
C VAL A 442 7.81 -1.64 -7.49
N SER A 443 6.77 -1.41 -6.71
CA SER A 443 5.42 -1.52 -7.23
C SER A 443 5.27 -0.42 -8.29
N PRO A 444 4.93 -0.77 -9.53
CA PRO A 444 4.66 0.24 -10.52
C PRO A 444 3.38 0.97 -10.11
N SER A 445 3.51 2.24 -9.73
CA SER A 445 2.39 3.10 -9.34
C SER A 445 1.41 3.21 -10.52
N ILE A 446 0.17 2.78 -10.31
CA ILE A 446 -0.91 3.05 -11.26
C ILE A 446 -1.20 4.55 -11.17
N THR A 447 -0.78 5.30 -12.19
CA THR A 447 -1.01 6.74 -12.25
C THR A 447 -2.43 7.00 -12.76
N HIS A 448 -3.29 7.49 -11.88
CA HIS A 448 -4.64 7.92 -12.26
C HIS A 448 -4.63 9.39 -12.73
N ASN A 449 -5.75 9.83 -13.31
CA ASN A 449 -5.91 11.20 -13.78
C ASN A 449 -6.20 12.20 -12.66
N SER A 450 -6.81 11.73 -11.56
CA SER A 450 -7.04 12.55 -10.38
C SER A 450 -5.92 12.42 -9.35
N ILE A 451 -5.59 13.53 -8.71
CA ILE A 451 -4.66 13.64 -7.57
C ILE A 451 -5.35 14.41 -6.43
N PRO A 452 -4.86 14.34 -5.18
CA PRO A 452 -5.45 15.11 -4.08
C PRO A 452 -5.23 16.62 -4.28
N GLN A 453 -6.29 17.41 -4.09
CA GLN A 453 -6.20 18.88 -4.15
C GLN A 453 -5.55 19.46 -2.88
N ASN A 454 -5.72 18.79 -1.74
CA ASN A 454 -5.25 19.23 -0.43
C ASN A 454 -5.03 18.04 0.52
N ALA A 455 -4.45 18.31 1.69
CA ALA A 455 -4.16 17.28 2.68
C ALA A 455 -5.42 16.60 3.26
N PHE A 456 -6.56 17.30 3.32
CA PHE A 456 -7.82 16.71 3.79
C PHE A 456 -8.33 15.64 2.82
N GLU A 457 -8.35 15.91 1.51
CA GLU A 457 -8.69 14.93 0.48
C GLU A 457 -7.73 13.73 0.50
N LEU A 458 -6.43 13.96 0.67
CA LEU A 458 -5.45 12.88 0.80
C LEU A 458 -5.79 11.96 1.98
N VAL A 459 -6.07 12.54 3.16
CA VAL A 459 -6.36 11.73 4.36
C VAL A 459 -7.70 11.01 4.24
N GLU A 460 -8.74 11.69 3.75
CA GLU A 460 -10.08 11.10 3.58
C GLU A 460 -10.14 10.04 2.47
N SER A 461 -9.32 10.16 1.43
CA SER A 461 -9.29 9.17 0.32
C SER A 461 -8.55 7.89 0.68
N PHE A 462 -7.79 7.86 1.77
CA PHE A 462 -7.00 6.70 2.16
C PHE A 462 -7.75 5.80 3.16
N SER A 463 -8.07 4.57 2.75
CA SER A 463 -8.64 3.55 3.64
C SER A 463 -8.08 2.16 3.35
N GLU A 464 -7.74 1.39 4.40
CA GLU A 464 -7.27 -0.01 4.29
C GLU A 464 -6.14 -0.25 3.26
N LYS A 465 -5.20 0.70 3.11
CA LYS A 465 -4.12 0.71 2.10
C LYS A 465 -4.61 0.81 0.64
N SER A 466 -5.79 1.37 0.43
CA SER A 466 -6.37 1.66 -0.87
C SER A 466 -6.82 3.13 -0.97
N TRP A 467 -6.94 3.62 -2.20
CA TRP A 467 -7.30 5.01 -2.51
C TRP A 467 -8.70 5.07 -3.13
N ASP A 468 -9.57 5.90 -2.55
CA ASP A 468 -10.90 6.22 -3.09
C ASP A 468 -10.80 7.37 -4.11
N LEU A 469 -10.83 7.03 -5.41
CA LEU A 469 -10.61 8.00 -6.50
C LEU A 469 -11.73 9.03 -6.62
N ASP A 470 -12.95 8.71 -6.17
CA ASP A 470 -14.11 9.61 -6.28
C ASP A 470 -13.98 10.84 -5.36
N ARG A 471 -13.07 10.79 -4.38
CA ARG A 471 -12.76 11.88 -3.45
C ARG A 471 -11.64 12.80 -3.94
N LEU A 472 -10.91 12.40 -4.98
CA LEU A 472 -9.80 13.17 -5.54
C LEU A 472 -10.32 14.13 -6.61
N THR A 473 -10.20 15.43 -6.38
CA THR A 473 -10.85 16.44 -7.22
C THR A 473 -9.90 17.13 -8.22
N ASN A 474 -8.58 17.00 -8.05
CA ASN A 474 -7.61 17.68 -8.88
C ASN A 474 -7.29 16.86 -10.15
N GLU A 475 -7.77 17.32 -11.30
CA GLU A 475 -7.50 16.72 -12.62
C GLU A 475 -6.30 17.39 -13.30
N GLU A 476 -5.09 17.11 -12.81
CA GLU A 476 -3.86 17.65 -13.40
C GLU A 476 -3.59 17.00 -14.78
N THR A 477 -3.14 17.78 -15.75
CA THR A 477 -2.88 17.32 -17.12
C THR A 477 -1.48 16.74 -17.31
N ASP A 478 -0.49 17.20 -16.54
CA ASP A 478 0.88 16.70 -16.61
C ASP A 478 1.03 15.29 -16.02
N PHE A 479 1.37 14.32 -16.88
CA PHE A 479 1.52 12.93 -16.50
C PHE A 479 2.73 12.67 -15.58
N GLU A 480 3.87 13.32 -15.81
CA GLU A 480 5.07 13.08 -14.98
C GLU A 480 4.84 13.62 -13.57
N TYR A 481 4.25 14.82 -13.47
CA TYR A 481 3.82 15.38 -12.19
C TYR A 481 2.84 14.46 -11.46
N ARG A 482 1.79 13.97 -12.14
CA ARG A 482 0.85 13.01 -11.53
C ARG A 482 1.50 11.71 -11.12
N LYS A 483 2.43 11.18 -11.92
CA LYS A 483 3.16 9.94 -11.64
C LYS A 483 3.92 10.06 -10.33
N GLU A 484 4.62 11.17 -10.13
CA GLU A 484 5.36 11.45 -8.90
C GLU A 484 4.44 11.58 -7.68
N ILE A 485 3.29 12.24 -7.83
CA ILE A 485 2.30 12.34 -6.75
C ILE A 485 1.73 10.96 -6.39
N TRP A 486 1.38 10.13 -7.38
CA TRP A 486 0.91 8.76 -7.16
C TRP A 486 2.00 7.88 -6.53
N GLN A 487 3.26 8.08 -6.90
CA GLN A 487 4.39 7.41 -6.25
C GLN A 487 4.56 7.88 -4.79
N ALA A 488 4.37 9.17 -4.51
CA ALA A 488 4.40 9.69 -3.16
C ALA A 488 3.25 9.13 -2.29
N MET A 489 2.04 9.06 -2.85
CA MET A 489 0.87 8.44 -2.23
C MET A 489 1.11 6.98 -1.90
N TYR A 490 1.83 6.23 -2.75
CA TYR A 490 2.21 4.85 -2.42
C TYR A 490 3.06 4.75 -1.15
N PHE A 491 3.93 5.73 -0.87
CA PHE A 491 4.71 5.76 0.36
C PHE A 491 3.91 6.20 1.58
N TYR A 492 2.77 6.88 1.41
CA TYR A 492 1.94 7.32 2.52
C TYR A 492 1.21 6.13 3.19
N PRO A 493 1.07 6.08 4.53
CA PRO A 493 1.49 7.07 5.53
C PRO A 493 2.89 6.85 6.12
N GLU A 494 3.52 5.69 5.89
CA GLU A 494 4.81 5.32 6.51
C GLU A 494 5.96 6.24 6.04
N GLY A 495 5.90 6.67 4.79
CA GLY A 495 6.84 7.56 4.13
C GLY A 495 8.10 6.88 3.61
N ASN A 496 8.85 7.59 2.76
CA ASN A 496 10.17 7.19 2.28
C ASN A 496 11.09 8.41 2.19
N GLU A 497 11.92 8.61 3.21
CA GLU A 497 12.75 9.79 3.33
C GLU A 497 13.82 9.90 2.23
N GLN A 498 14.41 8.76 1.82
CA GLN A 498 15.43 8.75 0.78
C GLN A 498 14.86 9.15 -0.58
N TRP A 499 13.66 8.66 -0.91
CA TRP A 499 12.98 9.02 -2.15
C TRP A 499 12.54 10.48 -2.13
N ALA A 500 11.94 10.91 -1.01
CA ALA A 500 11.40 12.24 -0.92
C ALA A 500 12.50 13.34 -0.96
N ASN A 501 13.69 13.08 -0.42
CA ASN A 501 14.85 13.98 -0.59
C ASN A 501 15.34 14.09 -2.03
N LYS A 502 15.18 13.04 -2.86
CA LYS A 502 15.57 13.09 -4.28
C LYS A 502 14.62 13.94 -5.11
N ILE A 503 13.32 13.93 -4.78
CA ILE A 503 12.29 14.62 -5.55
C ILE A 503 12.00 16.04 -5.05
N GLU A 504 12.48 16.41 -3.85
CA GLU A 504 12.18 17.69 -3.17
C GLU A 504 12.30 18.93 -4.07
N VAL A 505 13.35 19.01 -4.90
CA VAL A 505 13.58 20.15 -5.78
C VAL A 505 12.68 20.12 -7.02
N HIS A 506 12.34 18.93 -7.52
CA HIS A 506 11.56 18.76 -8.74
C HIS A 506 10.07 18.88 -8.49
N ASN A 507 9.59 18.25 -7.42
CA ASN A 507 8.19 18.22 -7.03
C ASN A 507 8.06 18.30 -5.50
N PRO A 508 7.99 19.52 -4.94
CA PRO A 508 7.89 19.74 -3.50
C PRO A 508 6.67 19.06 -2.88
N LEU A 509 5.54 19.01 -3.60
CA LEU A 509 4.32 18.37 -3.11
C LEU A 509 4.47 16.86 -3.01
N ALA A 510 5.04 16.20 -4.03
CA ALA A 510 5.32 14.77 -3.96
C ALA A 510 6.30 14.45 -2.82
N ALA A 511 7.33 15.28 -2.64
CA ALA A 511 8.25 15.15 -1.51
C ALA A 511 7.56 15.32 -0.16
N TRP A 512 6.56 16.21 -0.05
CA TRP A 512 5.77 16.43 1.17
C TRP A 512 4.90 15.22 1.53
N ILE A 513 4.19 14.67 0.55
CA ILE A 513 3.29 13.51 0.77
C ILE A 513 4.10 12.27 1.18
N ALA A 514 5.27 12.06 0.58
CA ALA A 514 6.15 10.93 0.88
C ALA A 514 6.98 11.09 2.17
N THR A 515 6.90 12.22 2.89
CA THR A 515 7.67 12.42 4.14
C THR A 515 7.13 11.57 5.28
N PRO A 516 7.99 10.77 5.95
CA PRO A 516 7.66 10.17 7.24
C PRO A 516 7.36 11.24 8.30
N ASN A 517 6.48 10.95 9.25
CA ASN A 517 6.06 11.91 10.28
C ASN A 517 7.24 12.58 11.03
N GLU A 518 8.28 11.80 11.37
CA GLU A 518 9.47 12.27 12.09
C GLU A 518 10.24 13.39 11.37
N HIS A 519 10.16 13.42 10.03
CA HIS A 519 10.90 14.38 9.19
C HIS A 519 10.03 15.50 8.63
N ARG A 520 8.71 15.50 8.89
CA ARG A 520 7.79 16.53 8.39
C ARG A 520 8.17 17.94 8.85
N LYS A 521 8.59 18.09 10.10
CA LYS A 521 9.01 19.40 10.64
C LYS A 521 10.14 20.01 9.80
N SER A 522 11.22 19.26 9.59
CA SER A 522 12.41 19.77 8.91
C SER A 522 12.15 20.00 7.42
N ARG A 523 11.34 19.15 6.77
CA ARG A 523 10.98 19.35 5.35
C ARG A 523 10.08 20.56 5.18
N TRP A 524 9.06 20.74 6.02
CA TRP A 524 8.14 21.88 5.92
C TRP A 524 8.88 23.21 5.92
N ILE A 525 9.85 23.39 6.82
CA ILE A 525 10.69 24.61 6.89
C ILE A 525 11.38 24.93 5.55
N ARG A 526 11.72 23.91 4.74
CA ARG A 526 12.41 24.08 3.46
C ARG A 526 11.45 24.32 2.29
N ILE A 527 10.26 23.71 2.32
CA ILE A 527 9.38 23.63 1.15
C ILE A 527 8.06 24.39 1.27
N ALA A 528 7.70 24.91 2.46
CA ALA A 528 6.39 25.51 2.72
C ALA A 528 6.01 26.60 1.71
N ASP A 529 6.97 27.41 1.27
CA ASP A 529 6.75 28.50 0.31
C ASP A 529 6.45 28.02 -1.11
N TYR A 530 6.73 26.76 -1.43
CA TYR A 530 6.50 26.14 -2.74
C TYR A 530 5.26 25.25 -2.78
N LEU A 531 4.59 25.05 -1.65
CA LEU A 531 3.36 24.26 -1.56
C LEU A 531 2.14 25.15 -1.79
N THR A 532 1.09 24.57 -2.38
CA THR A 532 -0.21 25.24 -2.46
C THR A 532 -0.87 25.34 -1.09
N ASP A 533 -1.91 26.16 -0.97
CA ASP A 533 -2.66 26.30 0.28
C ASP A 533 -3.25 24.95 0.75
N LYS A 534 -3.40 24.79 2.08
CA LYS A 534 -4.06 23.66 2.77
C LYS A 534 -3.28 22.34 2.83
N TRP A 535 -1.94 22.40 2.74
CA TRP A 535 -1.07 21.24 2.96
C TRP A 535 -0.43 21.18 4.35
N ALA A 536 -0.60 22.22 5.17
CA ALA A 536 -0.11 22.24 6.56
C ALA A 536 -0.82 21.20 7.43
N ASP A 537 -2.00 20.70 7.02
CA ASP A 537 -2.79 19.74 7.79
C ASP A 537 -2.07 18.40 8.04
N LEU A 538 -1.03 18.08 7.25
CA LEU A 538 -0.16 16.92 7.49
C LEU A 538 0.83 17.13 8.64
N LEU A 539 1.01 18.35 9.14
CA LEU A 539 1.79 18.61 10.35
C LEU A 539 1.05 18.10 11.58
N GLU A 540 1.77 17.34 12.41
CA GLU A 540 1.25 16.88 13.69
C GLU A 540 1.11 18.04 14.69
N ILE A 541 -0.07 18.13 15.31
CA ILE A 541 -0.36 19.13 16.35
C ILE A 541 0.19 18.61 17.68
N ASN A 542 1.43 19.01 18.01
CA ASN A 542 2.12 18.62 19.24
C ASN A 542 2.88 19.80 19.87
N THR A 543 3.38 19.61 21.09
CA THR A 543 4.10 20.65 21.85
C THR A 543 5.45 21.03 21.23
N GLU A 544 6.09 20.12 20.49
CA GLU A 544 7.42 20.33 19.91
C GLU A 544 7.41 21.25 18.69
N ASN A 545 6.22 21.49 18.12
CA ASN A 545 6.03 22.20 16.87
C ASN A 545 5.18 23.46 16.98
N ILE A 546 4.97 24.02 18.18
CA ILE A 546 4.07 25.18 18.37
C ILE A 546 4.46 26.37 17.47
N ASP A 547 5.75 26.73 17.42
CA ASP A 547 6.27 27.80 16.56
C ASP A 547 6.01 27.54 15.06
N LEU A 548 6.23 26.30 14.62
CA LEU A 548 5.96 25.87 13.24
C LEU A 548 4.46 25.89 12.93
N ILE A 549 3.61 25.45 13.86
CA ILE A 549 2.16 25.42 13.68
C ILE A 549 1.64 26.85 13.54
N ILE A 550 2.12 27.79 14.36
CA ILE A 550 1.69 29.20 14.30
C ILE A 550 2.11 29.84 12.99
N SER A 551 3.36 29.67 12.55
CA SER A 551 3.80 30.19 11.26
C SER A 551 3.05 29.57 10.07
N SER A 552 2.52 28.35 10.23
CA SER A 552 1.84 27.60 9.16
C SER A 552 0.32 27.82 9.09
N PHE A 553 -0.28 28.64 9.97
CA PHE A 553 -1.72 28.92 9.92
C PHE A 553 -2.25 29.33 8.54
N PRO A 554 -1.58 30.22 7.76
CA PRO A 554 -2.05 30.62 6.44
C PRO A 554 -2.14 29.46 5.44
N ASN A 555 -1.33 28.41 5.64
CA ASN A 555 -1.20 27.26 4.75
C ASN A 555 -2.06 26.06 5.20
N GLY A 556 -2.85 26.21 6.28
CA GLY A 556 -3.70 25.15 6.83
C GLY A 556 -5.19 25.34 6.52
N SER A 557 -5.96 24.25 6.53
CA SER A 557 -7.41 24.30 6.41
C SER A 557 -8.07 24.85 7.68
N GLN A 558 -9.31 25.33 7.57
CA GLN A 558 -10.07 25.85 8.72
C GLN A 558 -10.21 24.80 9.85
N SER A 559 -10.38 23.52 9.49
CA SER A 559 -10.52 22.44 10.47
C SER A 559 -9.22 22.23 11.26
N TRP A 560 -8.08 22.22 10.55
CA TRP A 560 -6.77 22.12 11.19
C TRP A 560 -6.44 23.36 12.01
N GLN A 561 -6.69 24.56 11.50
CA GLN A 561 -6.52 25.82 12.24
C GLN A 561 -7.31 25.82 13.55
N ASN A 562 -8.58 25.40 13.51
CA ASN A 562 -9.44 25.34 14.70
C ASN A 562 -8.89 24.38 15.77
N LYS A 563 -8.44 23.17 15.35
CA LYS A 563 -7.82 22.20 16.27
C LYS A 563 -6.52 22.73 16.87
N SER A 564 -5.68 23.36 16.05
CA SER A 564 -4.41 23.97 16.45
C SER A 564 -4.62 25.12 17.44
N ILE A 565 -5.62 25.99 17.21
CA ILE A 565 -5.95 27.11 18.11
C ILE A 565 -6.32 26.60 19.51
N ILE A 566 -7.23 25.63 19.60
CA ILE A 566 -7.66 25.05 20.88
C ILE A 566 -6.50 24.36 21.60
N TYR A 567 -5.63 23.68 20.86
CA TYR A 567 -4.48 23.01 21.43
C TYR A 567 -3.47 24.02 21.99
N ILE A 568 -3.08 25.02 21.20
CA ILE A 568 -2.10 26.04 21.57
C ILE A 568 -2.62 26.88 22.74
N SER A 569 -3.91 27.25 22.76
CA SER A 569 -4.49 28.00 23.89
C SER A 569 -4.34 27.23 25.20
N LYS A 570 -4.52 25.90 25.20
CA LYS A 570 -4.30 25.04 26.37
C LYS A 570 -2.82 24.99 26.79
N GLN A 571 -1.89 25.08 25.84
CA GLN A 571 -0.45 25.11 26.16
C GLN A 571 -0.04 26.47 26.76
N PHE A 572 -0.62 27.58 26.29
CA PHE A 572 -0.39 28.89 26.91
C PHE A 572 -0.87 28.95 28.36
N ILE A 573 -1.98 28.29 28.69
CA ILE A 573 -2.46 28.17 30.08
C ILE A 573 -1.45 27.40 30.95
N LYS A 574 -0.80 26.36 30.39
CA LYS A 574 0.17 25.52 31.12
C LYS A 574 1.54 26.19 31.27
N ASN A 575 1.97 26.96 30.27
CA ASN A 575 3.27 27.61 30.23
C ASN A 575 3.18 29.00 29.58
N HIS A 576 3.04 30.03 30.41
CA HIS A 576 2.93 31.42 29.98
C HIS A 576 4.19 31.94 29.25
N GLN A 577 5.37 31.35 29.46
CA GLN A 577 6.60 31.78 28.79
C GLN A 577 6.55 31.53 27.28
N LEU A 578 5.87 30.46 26.85
CA LEU A 578 5.67 30.16 25.43
C LEU A 578 4.94 31.30 24.72
N LEU A 579 3.96 31.93 25.38
CA LEU A 579 3.18 33.02 24.81
C LEU A 579 4.08 34.23 24.50
N ILE A 580 5.01 34.57 25.40
CA ILE A 580 5.96 35.68 25.19
C ILE A 580 6.85 35.39 23.98
N GLN A 581 7.36 34.17 23.86
CA GLN A 581 8.21 33.75 22.73
C GLN A 581 7.46 33.87 21.39
N MET A 582 6.17 33.52 21.36
CA MET A 582 5.35 33.50 20.15
C MET A 582 4.71 34.86 19.81
N SER A 583 4.81 35.86 20.69
CA SER A 583 4.16 37.17 20.53
C SER A 583 4.51 37.92 19.25
N HIS A 584 5.69 37.68 18.68
CA HIS A 584 6.15 38.28 17.43
C HIS A 584 5.28 37.93 16.22
N TYR A 585 4.53 36.81 16.25
CA TYR A 585 3.59 36.45 15.17
C TYR A 585 2.33 37.32 15.15
N LEU A 586 2.10 38.18 16.15
CA LEU A 586 1.02 39.19 16.11
C LEU A 586 1.22 40.24 15.02
N ASP A 587 2.43 40.34 14.44
CA ASP A 587 2.75 41.20 13.28
C ASP A 587 2.80 40.41 11.96
N SER A 588 2.39 39.15 11.95
CA SER A 588 2.48 38.26 10.80
C SER A 588 1.10 37.96 10.18
N LYS A 589 1.07 37.20 9.09
CA LYS A 589 -0.19 36.67 8.50
C LYS A 589 -0.99 35.79 9.47
N SER A 590 -0.36 35.30 10.52
CA SER A 590 -0.96 34.46 11.56
C SER A 590 -1.57 35.25 12.73
N ALA A 591 -1.58 36.57 12.67
CA ALA A 591 -1.98 37.45 13.75
C ALA A 591 -3.40 37.14 14.29
N VAL A 592 -4.37 36.92 13.40
CA VAL A 592 -5.76 36.59 13.76
C VAL A 592 -5.83 35.26 14.54
N ASN A 593 -5.23 34.20 14.00
CA ASN A 593 -5.25 32.87 14.62
C ASN A 593 -4.53 32.87 15.97
N LEU A 594 -3.38 33.54 16.07
CA LEU A 594 -2.64 33.67 17.33
C LEU A 594 -3.43 34.49 18.35
N SER A 595 -4.10 35.56 17.91
CA SER A 595 -4.96 36.37 18.78
C SER A 595 -6.08 35.52 19.36
N ALA A 596 -6.73 34.68 18.56
CA ALA A 596 -7.70 33.71 19.07
C ALA A 596 -7.10 32.76 20.11
N CYS A 597 -5.88 32.23 19.90
CA CYS A 597 -5.19 31.39 20.90
C CYS A 597 -4.99 32.11 22.25
N ILE A 598 -4.57 33.39 22.20
CA ILE A 598 -4.29 34.22 23.37
C ILE A 598 -5.58 34.57 24.11
N LEU A 599 -6.59 35.05 23.38
CA LEU A 599 -7.87 35.45 23.97
C LEU A 599 -8.62 34.25 24.55
N LEU A 600 -8.45 33.07 23.95
CA LEU A 600 -8.93 31.82 24.55
C LEU A 600 -8.20 31.45 25.85
N ALA A 601 -7.01 31.99 26.13
CA ALA A 601 -6.31 31.75 27.41
C ALA A 601 -6.55 32.88 28.44
N SER A 602 -7.22 33.98 28.07
CA SER A 602 -7.23 35.26 28.80
C SER A 602 -7.66 35.15 30.27
N ASN A 603 -8.63 34.30 30.59
CA ASN A 603 -9.13 34.11 31.95
C ASN A 603 -8.09 33.50 32.91
N HIS A 604 -7.04 32.85 32.39
CA HIS A 604 -5.98 32.20 33.16
C HIS A 604 -4.63 32.92 33.06
N LEU A 605 -4.54 34.03 32.31
CA LEU A 605 -3.31 34.82 32.19
C LEU A 605 -3.20 35.83 33.36
N PRO A 606 -2.00 36.10 33.89
CA PRO A 606 -1.74 37.20 34.85
C PRO A 606 -1.99 38.61 34.27
N ASP A 607 -2.11 39.62 35.14
CA ASP A 607 -2.36 41.03 34.74
C ASP A 607 -1.24 41.62 33.88
N ASP A 608 -0.03 41.09 33.99
CA ASP A 608 1.14 41.51 33.18
C ASP A 608 0.91 41.35 31.67
N PHE A 609 -0.06 40.52 31.25
CA PHE A 609 -0.39 40.28 29.84
C PHE A 609 -1.43 41.25 29.26
N THR A 610 -1.86 42.28 30.02
CA THR A 610 -2.92 43.21 29.60
C THR A 610 -2.64 43.88 28.25
N GLU A 611 -1.43 44.41 28.03
CA GLU A 611 -1.06 45.07 26.76
C GLU A 611 -1.18 44.10 25.57
N LEU A 612 -0.71 42.87 25.76
CA LEU A 612 -0.72 41.84 24.73
C LEU A 612 -2.14 41.37 24.42
N ILE A 613 -3.03 41.30 25.41
CA ILE A 613 -4.45 41.02 25.22
C ILE A 613 -5.13 42.15 24.44
N GLN A 614 -4.88 43.41 24.82
CA GLN A 614 -5.43 44.57 24.12
C GLN A 614 -5.04 44.60 22.65
N ARG A 615 -3.78 44.29 22.35
CA ARG A 615 -3.27 44.17 20.97
C ARG A 615 -3.85 42.96 20.23
N SER A 616 -4.05 41.84 20.92
CA SER A 616 -4.69 40.65 20.31
C SER A 616 -6.14 40.93 19.94
N ILE A 617 -6.85 41.75 20.71
CA ILE A 617 -8.23 42.16 20.39
C ILE A 617 -8.29 42.93 19.07
N ASP A 618 -7.34 43.83 18.81
CA ASP A 618 -7.30 44.60 17.57
C ASP A 618 -7.25 43.68 16.33
N ASN A 619 -6.34 42.71 16.35
CA ASN A 619 -6.20 41.73 15.26
C ASN A 619 -7.38 40.76 15.18
N TRP A 620 -7.94 40.35 16.31
CA TRP A 620 -9.06 39.39 16.34
C TRP A 620 -10.37 40.00 15.85
N LEU A 621 -10.60 41.30 16.07
CA LEU A 621 -11.78 42.01 15.58
C LEU A 621 -11.85 42.04 14.05
N ASP A 622 -10.72 41.98 13.33
CA ASP A 622 -10.75 41.90 11.86
C ASP A 622 -11.38 40.58 11.36
N ALA A 623 -11.19 39.48 12.09
CA ALA A 623 -11.70 38.15 11.73
C ALA A 623 -11.96 37.31 13.00
N PRO A 624 -13.16 37.41 13.60
CA PRO A 624 -13.43 36.93 14.96
C PRO A 624 -13.65 35.41 15.01
N LEU A 625 -12.55 34.65 15.05
CA LEU A 625 -12.55 33.21 15.28
C LEU A 625 -13.00 32.89 16.71
N PHE A 626 -13.79 31.82 16.88
CA PHE A 626 -14.28 31.35 18.19
C PHE A 626 -15.01 32.43 19.02
N ALA A 627 -15.82 33.28 18.37
CA ALA A 627 -16.32 34.49 19.01
C ALA A 627 -17.10 34.28 20.31
N GLN A 628 -17.92 33.23 20.38
CA GLN A 628 -18.63 32.87 21.61
C GLN A 628 -17.65 32.54 22.76
N ASP A 629 -16.73 31.61 22.53
CA ASP A 629 -15.76 31.16 23.55
C ASP A 629 -14.81 32.26 23.98
N VAL A 630 -14.43 33.14 23.04
CA VAL A 630 -13.56 34.30 23.32
C VAL A 630 -14.28 35.30 24.21
N LEU A 631 -15.53 35.64 23.91
CA LEU A 631 -16.32 36.55 24.75
C LEU A 631 -16.52 35.98 26.17
N ASP A 632 -16.87 34.69 26.29
CA ASP A 632 -17.04 34.03 27.59
C ASP A 632 -15.76 34.05 28.45
N ARG A 633 -14.57 34.03 27.83
CA ARG A 633 -13.28 34.06 28.53
C ARG A 633 -12.73 35.46 28.77
N LEU A 634 -13.05 36.42 27.91
CA LEU A 634 -12.69 37.83 28.09
C LEU A 634 -13.53 38.49 29.17
N PHE A 635 -14.83 38.20 29.20
CA PHE A 635 -15.78 38.78 30.15
C PHE A 635 -16.49 37.67 30.96
N PRO A 636 -15.76 36.95 31.83
CA PRO A 636 -16.33 35.85 32.59
C PRO A 636 -17.37 36.36 33.59
N ASN A 637 -18.52 35.67 33.65
CA ASN A 637 -19.58 35.97 34.61
C ASN A 637 -19.23 35.45 36.03
N ASN A 638 -18.24 36.07 36.68
CA ASN A 638 -17.82 35.80 38.05
C ASN A 638 -18.46 36.79 39.05
N LEU A 639 -18.18 36.62 40.35
CA LEU A 639 -18.67 37.53 41.40
C LEU A 639 -18.26 38.99 41.12
N ALA A 640 -19.24 39.78 40.64
CA ALA A 640 -19.44 41.24 40.55
C ALA A 640 -18.27 42.24 40.43
N GLU A 641 -17.07 41.99 40.95
CA GLU A 641 -16.07 43.04 41.16
C GLU A 641 -15.05 43.20 40.01
N ASN A 642 -15.02 42.33 38.98
CA ASN A 642 -14.04 42.48 37.90
C ASN A 642 -14.41 41.79 36.55
N ASN A 643 -15.59 42.10 36.00
CA ASN A 643 -16.05 41.50 34.73
C ASN A 643 -15.31 42.02 33.48
N ASP A 644 -14.67 43.19 33.57
CA ASP A 644 -13.81 43.74 32.52
C ASP A 644 -12.38 43.95 33.03
N ARG A 645 -11.73 42.83 33.37
CA ARG A 645 -10.38 42.81 33.93
C ARG A 645 -9.36 43.61 33.12
N TYR A 646 -9.51 43.64 31.79
CA TYR A 646 -8.54 44.24 30.88
C TYR A 646 -8.96 45.64 30.37
N GLY A 647 -10.12 46.16 30.79
CA GLY A 647 -10.62 47.48 30.40
C GLY A 647 -10.96 47.59 28.91
N VAL A 648 -11.48 46.52 28.31
CA VAL A 648 -11.68 46.39 26.85
C VAL A 648 -13.15 46.26 26.44
N LEU A 649 -14.10 46.24 27.38
CA LEU A 649 -15.51 46.00 27.10
C LEU A 649 -16.08 47.03 26.11
N ASP A 650 -15.90 48.33 26.37
CA ASP A 650 -16.41 49.40 25.50
C ASP A 650 -15.78 49.34 24.11
N LYS A 651 -14.48 49.00 24.02
CA LYS A 651 -13.77 48.86 22.75
C LYS A 651 -14.40 47.74 21.91
N VAL A 652 -14.62 46.57 22.52
CA VAL A 652 -15.20 45.40 21.83
C VAL A 652 -16.66 45.65 21.45
N ILE A 653 -17.47 46.28 22.31
CA ILE A 653 -18.86 46.66 21.98
C ILE A 653 -18.89 47.58 20.76
N ASN A 654 -18.09 48.65 20.77
CA ASN A 654 -18.10 49.65 19.70
C ASN A 654 -17.61 49.06 18.37
N ALA A 655 -16.54 48.25 18.39
CA ALA A 655 -16.04 47.60 17.18
C ALA A 655 -17.02 46.55 16.64
N SER A 656 -17.68 45.79 17.53
CA SER A 656 -18.66 44.77 17.17
C SER A 656 -19.86 45.31 16.39
N MET A 657 -20.24 46.57 16.61
CA MET A 657 -21.33 47.23 15.87
C MET A 657 -21.03 47.46 14.38
N ILE A 658 -19.76 47.37 13.96
CA ILE A 658 -19.33 47.54 12.57
C ILE A 658 -19.50 46.23 11.77
N HIS A 659 -19.57 45.09 12.46
CA HIS A 659 -19.69 43.77 11.82
C HIS A 659 -21.05 43.55 11.13
N PRO A 660 -21.15 42.54 10.23
CA PRO A 660 -22.41 42.18 9.59
C PRO A 660 -23.53 41.94 10.59
N LYS A 661 -24.76 42.38 10.27
CA LYS A 661 -25.92 42.34 11.17
C LYS A 661 -26.37 40.93 11.58
N ASP A 662 -25.99 39.94 10.80
CA ASP A 662 -26.23 38.52 11.04
C ASP A 662 -25.11 37.85 11.86
N SER A 663 -24.00 38.55 12.12
CA SER A 663 -22.87 38.03 12.91
C SER A 663 -23.19 37.94 14.41
N LEU A 664 -22.51 37.02 15.10
CA LEU A 664 -22.64 36.86 16.55
C LEU A 664 -22.20 38.14 17.29
N LEU A 665 -21.11 38.79 16.88
CA LEU A 665 -20.59 40.00 17.54
C LEU A 665 -21.54 41.19 17.43
N TYR A 666 -22.09 41.47 16.25
CA TYR A 666 -23.06 42.55 16.08
C TYR A 666 -24.28 42.34 16.98
N ASN A 667 -24.82 41.12 16.98
CA ASN A 667 -25.98 40.82 17.81
C ASN A 667 -25.63 40.86 19.31
N TRP A 668 -24.44 40.39 19.72
CA TRP A 668 -23.99 40.41 21.12
C TRP A 668 -23.85 41.85 21.60
N SER A 669 -23.18 42.71 20.83
CA SER A 669 -23.00 44.13 21.18
C SER A 669 -24.32 44.88 21.22
N SER A 670 -25.23 44.63 20.27
CA SER A 670 -26.59 45.19 20.32
C SER A 670 -27.36 44.72 21.55
N TYR A 671 -27.25 43.44 21.92
CA TYR A 671 -27.93 42.90 23.10
C TYR A 671 -27.37 43.49 24.40
N VAL A 672 -26.06 43.52 24.56
CA VAL A 672 -25.37 44.11 25.72
C VAL A 672 -25.67 45.60 25.85
N THR A 673 -25.64 46.36 24.74
CA THR A 673 -25.96 47.80 24.75
C THR A 673 -27.40 48.03 25.20
N SER A 674 -28.36 47.26 24.69
CA SER A 674 -29.76 47.39 25.11
C SER A 674 -29.95 47.04 26.59
N LEU A 675 -29.21 46.06 27.12
CA LEU A 675 -29.25 45.74 28.56
C LEU A 675 -28.66 46.86 29.43
N LEU A 676 -27.52 47.43 29.04
CA LEU A 676 -26.86 48.52 29.76
C LEU A 676 -27.70 49.81 29.75
N ASN A 677 -28.40 50.08 28.66
CA ASN A 677 -29.26 51.26 28.51
C ASN A 677 -30.70 51.06 29.04
N GLY A 678 -31.09 49.83 29.40
CA GLY A 678 -32.46 49.50 29.81
C GLY A 678 -33.48 49.59 28.67
N GLU A 679 -33.06 49.33 27.43
CA GLU A 679 -33.92 49.38 26.24
C GLU A 679 -34.78 48.12 26.07
N VAL A 680 -35.99 48.29 25.53
CA VAL A 680 -36.89 47.17 25.23
C VAL A 680 -36.42 46.45 23.96
N ILE A 681 -36.14 45.16 24.09
CA ILE A 681 -35.71 44.32 22.97
C ILE A 681 -36.91 44.03 22.05
N SER A 682 -36.72 44.20 20.74
CA SER A 682 -37.76 43.91 19.76
C SER A 682 -38.04 42.41 19.63
N SER A 683 -39.27 42.03 19.28
CA SER A 683 -39.66 40.62 19.06
C SER A 683 -38.81 39.92 17.97
N THR A 684 -38.36 40.67 16.95
CA THR A 684 -37.44 40.19 15.92
C THR A 684 -36.03 39.95 16.44
N SER A 685 -35.53 40.83 17.31
CA SER A 685 -34.21 40.68 17.94
C SER A 685 -34.18 39.50 18.90
N MET A 686 -35.24 39.31 19.71
CA MET A 686 -35.37 38.14 20.61
C MET A 686 -35.18 36.83 19.85
N ARG A 687 -35.87 36.65 18.71
CA ARG A 687 -35.73 35.44 17.87
C ARG A 687 -34.32 35.26 17.32
N THR A 688 -33.64 36.35 17.00
CA THR A 688 -32.26 36.32 16.48
C THR A 688 -31.31 35.90 17.60
N TYR A 689 -31.46 36.46 18.79
CA TYR A 689 -30.63 36.14 19.96
C TYR A 689 -30.84 34.70 20.43
N MET A 690 -32.08 34.23 20.53
CA MET A 690 -32.38 32.82 20.89
C MET A 690 -31.81 31.81 19.92
N LYS A 691 -31.63 32.18 18.64
CA LYS A 691 -31.06 31.31 17.60
C LYS A 691 -29.53 31.32 17.61
N LEU A 692 -28.91 32.46 17.91
CA LEU A 692 -27.47 32.65 17.78
C LEU A 692 -26.69 32.40 19.07
N PHE A 693 -27.28 32.66 20.24
CA PHE A 693 -26.55 32.65 21.51
C PHE A 693 -26.77 31.38 22.34
N PRO A 694 -25.75 30.98 23.12
CA PRO A 694 -25.92 30.00 24.17
C PRO A 694 -27.05 30.36 25.12
N TYR A 695 -27.77 29.35 25.61
CA TYR A 695 -28.87 29.53 26.55
C TYR A 695 -28.47 30.37 27.76
N LYS A 696 -27.26 30.15 28.30
CA LYS A 696 -26.71 30.85 29.47
C LYS A 696 -26.74 32.39 29.33
N TRP A 697 -26.67 32.92 28.11
CA TRP A 697 -26.61 34.35 27.87
C TRP A 697 -27.96 35.06 28.01
N TRP A 698 -29.08 34.33 27.90
CA TRP A 698 -30.41 34.96 27.81
C TRP A 698 -31.52 34.25 28.58
N TYR A 699 -31.25 33.11 29.23
CA TYR A 699 -32.30 32.35 29.91
C TYR A 699 -33.03 33.10 31.03
N ASP A 700 -32.43 34.13 31.63
CA ASP A 700 -33.11 35.06 32.55
C ASP A 700 -34.36 35.71 31.95
N ASP A 701 -34.31 36.00 30.64
CA ASP A 701 -35.41 36.60 29.91
C ASP A 701 -36.31 35.55 29.22
N SER A 702 -36.07 34.25 29.45
CA SER A 702 -36.71 33.16 28.71
C SER A 702 -38.23 33.14 28.84
N SER A 703 -38.77 33.36 30.04
CA SER A 703 -40.22 33.45 30.29
C SER A 703 -40.86 34.62 29.52
N ASN A 704 -40.31 35.83 29.66
CA ASN A 704 -40.81 37.03 28.98
C ASN A 704 -40.74 36.90 27.45
N TRP A 705 -39.65 36.33 26.94
CA TRP A 705 -39.46 36.14 25.50
C TRP A 705 -40.42 35.09 24.94
N LEU A 706 -40.67 34.00 25.67
CA LEU A 706 -41.68 33.01 25.28
C LEU A 706 -43.07 33.64 25.16
N LEU A 707 -43.51 34.38 26.19
CA LEU A 707 -44.81 35.07 26.19
C LEU A 707 -44.92 36.07 25.03
N ASN A 708 -43.85 36.83 24.76
CA ASN A 708 -43.79 37.74 23.62
C ASN A 708 -43.98 36.99 22.29
N GLN A 709 -43.32 35.84 22.10
CA GLN A 709 -43.48 35.06 20.87
C GLN A 709 -44.87 34.43 20.75
N LEU A 710 -45.44 33.92 21.85
CA LEU A 710 -46.80 33.34 21.86
C LEU A 710 -47.88 34.38 21.54
N SER A 711 -47.67 35.65 21.90
CA SER A 711 -48.63 36.73 21.64
C SER A 711 -48.84 37.06 20.15
N SER A 712 -47.90 36.68 19.26
CA SER A 712 -47.95 37.03 17.83
C SER A 712 -48.02 35.81 16.91
N SER A 713 -48.71 35.94 15.77
CA SER A 713 -48.79 34.85 14.77
C SER A 713 -47.44 34.55 14.10
N ALA A 714 -46.54 35.53 14.03
CA ALA A 714 -45.19 35.35 13.52
C ALA A 714 -44.30 34.62 14.55
N GLY A 715 -44.42 34.96 15.83
CA GLY A 715 -43.68 34.30 16.91
C GLY A 715 -44.10 32.84 17.11
N ARG A 716 -45.41 32.55 17.10
CA ARG A 716 -45.92 31.16 17.14
C ARG A 716 -45.39 30.30 15.99
N ARG A 717 -45.38 30.83 14.75
CA ARG A 717 -44.80 30.13 13.60
C ARG A 717 -43.29 29.89 13.76
N TRP A 718 -42.58 30.81 14.40
CA TRP A 718 -41.16 30.63 14.68
C TRP A 718 -40.91 29.58 15.77
N LEU A 719 -41.72 29.56 16.84
CA LEU A 719 -41.63 28.54 17.90
C LEU A 719 -41.86 27.12 17.35
N VAL A 720 -42.78 26.95 16.41
CA VAL A 720 -42.99 25.67 15.70
C VAL A 720 -41.73 25.21 14.94
N ALA A 721 -40.92 26.15 14.45
CA ALA A 721 -39.76 25.86 13.63
C ALA A 721 -38.44 25.75 14.41
N ASN A 722 -38.42 26.04 15.72
CA ASN A 722 -37.20 26.05 16.54
C ASN A 722 -37.41 25.25 17.82
N GLU A 723 -36.73 24.12 17.92
CA GLU A 723 -36.75 23.23 19.08
C GLU A 723 -35.87 23.82 20.19
N LEU A 724 -36.49 24.39 21.23
CA LEU A 724 -35.81 24.93 22.40
C LEU A 724 -36.30 24.21 23.67
N PRO A 725 -35.40 23.87 24.61
CA PRO A 725 -35.73 23.13 25.81
C PRO A 725 -36.38 24.04 26.87
N TRP A 726 -37.56 24.58 26.56
CA TRP A 726 -38.28 25.55 27.40
C TRP A 726 -38.44 25.13 28.88
N PRO A 727 -38.72 23.85 29.21
CA PRO A 727 -38.70 23.39 30.59
C PRO A 727 -37.37 23.66 31.31
N ALA A 728 -36.23 23.41 30.65
CA ALA A 728 -34.90 23.63 31.21
C ALA A 728 -34.47 25.10 31.25
N LEU A 729 -35.12 25.97 30.47
CA LEU A 729 -34.82 27.40 30.43
C LEU A 729 -35.58 28.16 31.53
N ILE A 730 -36.84 27.78 31.80
CA ILE A 730 -37.73 28.50 32.72
C ILE A 730 -37.63 27.94 34.14
N ALA A 731 -37.46 26.63 34.31
CA ALA A 731 -37.50 25.98 35.63
C ALA A 731 -36.17 26.04 36.42
N ARG A 732 -35.26 26.95 36.07
CA ARG A 732 -33.97 27.12 36.77
C ARG A 732 -34.14 27.70 38.17
N LEU A 733 -33.16 27.53 39.05
CA LEU A 733 -33.21 27.99 40.45
C LEU A 733 -32.84 29.46 40.57
N ASP A 734 -33.48 30.16 41.52
CA ASP A 734 -33.17 31.55 41.82
C ASP A 734 -31.70 31.76 42.21
N GLY A 735 -31.11 32.85 41.72
CA GLY A 735 -29.74 33.23 42.05
C GLY A 735 -28.65 32.61 41.17
N GLU A 736 -29.00 31.75 40.20
CA GLU A 736 -28.04 31.22 39.23
C GLU A 736 -27.39 32.35 38.41
N LEU A 737 -26.07 32.30 38.22
CA LEU A 737 -25.34 33.32 37.45
C LEU A 737 -25.61 33.20 35.94
N CYS A 738 -26.14 34.28 35.37
CA CYS A 738 -26.60 34.34 33.98
C CYS A 738 -26.22 35.66 33.31
N GLY A 739 -26.67 35.84 32.07
CA GLY A 739 -26.46 37.04 31.27
C GLY A 739 -25.36 36.89 30.23
N PRO A 740 -25.34 37.73 29.19
CA PRO A 740 -24.31 37.69 28.19
C PRO A 740 -22.95 38.12 28.79
N PRO A 741 -21.82 37.68 28.22
CA PRO A 741 -20.50 38.15 28.64
C PRO A 741 -20.45 39.67 28.64
N GLY A 742 -19.99 40.25 29.75
CA GLY A 742 -19.96 41.69 29.99
C GLY A 742 -21.10 42.21 30.88
N VAL A 743 -22.21 41.47 31.02
CA VAL A 743 -23.34 41.84 31.89
C VAL A 743 -23.74 40.65 32.76
N VAL A 744 -23.32 40.70 34.04
CA VAL A 744 -23.69 39.66 35.01
C VAL A 744 -25.07 39.92 35.57
N LYS A 745 -25.95 38.95 35.38
CA LYS A 745 -27.29 38.88 35.98
C LYS A 745 -27.38 37.68 36.92
N ARG A 746 -28.40 37.70 37.78
CA ARG A 746 -28.81 36.55 38.59
C ARG A 746 -30.20 36.16 38.13
N PHE A 747 -30.36 34.88 37.81
CA PHE A 747 -31.61 34.34 37.33
C PHE A 747 -32.70 34.59 38.36
N THR A 748 -33.77 35.23 37.91
CA THR A 748 -34.98 35.40 38.71
C THR A 748 -36.08 34.52 38.10
N ARG A 749 -36.49 33.51 38.85
CA ARG A 749 -37.51 32.54 38.43
C ARG A 749 -38.85 33.26 38.27
N ASN A 750 -39.29 33.37 37.02
CA ASN A 750 -40.59 33.92 36.67
C ASN A 750 -41.41 32.88 35.91
N ILE A 751 -42.24 32.12 36.63
CA ILE A 751 -43.07 31.06 36.05
C ILE A 751 -44.36 31.69 35.49
N PRO A 752 -44.66 31.53 34.18
CA PRO A 752 -45.90 32.05 33.61
C PRO A 752 -47.11 31.22 34.06
N SER A 753 -48.31 31.81 34.06
CA SER A 753 -49.54 31.08 34.39
C SER A 753 -50.02 30.22 33.21
N SER A 754 -50.85 29.20 33.48
CA SER A 754 -51.46 28.38 32.41
C SER A 754 -52.25 29.23 31.39
N GLY A 755 -52.85 30.34 31.83
CA GLY A 755 -53.54 31.31 30.98
C GLY A 755 -52.60 32.08 30.04
N ASP A 756 -51.37 32.37 30.47
CA ASP A 756 -50.37 33.09 29.66
C ASP A 756 -49.82 32.21 28.52
N VAL A 757 -49.81 30.89 28.72
CA VAL A 757 -49.30 29.90 27.76
C VAL A 757 -50.41 29.14 27.00
N ILE A 758 -51.67 29.60 27.09
CA ILE A 758 -52.86 28.93 26.53
C ILE A 758 -52.81 28.68 25.01
N PHE A 759 -51.95 29.40 24.30
CA PHE A 759 -51.77 29.19 22.86
C PHE A 759 -50.98 27.92 22.53
N ILE A 760 -50.21 27.36 23.47
CA ILE A 760 -49.37 26.17 23.25
C ILE A 760 -50.20 24.95 22.79
N PRO A 761 -51.29 24.53 23.47
CA PRO A 761 -52.10 23.40 23.02
C PRO A 761 -52.70 23.55 21.62
N VAL A 762 -53.02 24.79 21.23
CA VAL A 762 -53.69 25.15 19.98
C VAL A 762 -52.71 25.33 18.80
N MET A 763 -51.41 25.27 19.04
CA MET A 763 -50.39 25.31 17.98
C MET A 763 -50.38 24.03 17.14
N ASP A 764 -49.92 24.14 15.89
CA ASP A 764 -49.77 23.00 15.00
C ASP A 764 -48.81 21.95 15.58
N GLU A 765 -49.12 20.67 15.36
CA GLU A 765 -48.30 19.55 15.83
C GLU A 765 -46.91 19.55 15.17
N CYS A 766 -45.86 19.56 16.00
CA CYS A 766 -44.47 19.51 15.57
C CYS A 766 -43.58 19.04 16.73
N LYS A 767 -42.34 18.65 16.44
CA LYS A 767 -41.37 18.23 17.48
C LYS A 767 -41.05 19.33 18.49
N ALA A 768 -41.00 20.59 18.07
CA ALA A 768 -40.79 21.72 18.97
C ALA A 768 -41.96 21.91 19.96
N LYS A 769 -43.17 21.48 19.58
CA LYS A 769 -44.36 21.55 20.43
C LYS A 769 -44.25 20.61 21.63
N ASP A 770 -43.51 19.51 21.55
CA ASP A 770 -43.34 18.58 22.68
C ASP A 770 -42.70 19.27 23.89
N PHE A 771 -41.67 20.10 23.68
CA PHE A 771 -41.05 20.90 24.75
C PHE A 771 -42.01 21.94 25.35
N LEU A 772 -42.82 22.56 24.50
CA LEU A 772 -43.81 23.56 24.92
C LEU A 772 -44.97 22.91 25.68
N MET A 773 -45.44 21.75 25.23
CA MET A 773 -46.49 20.98 25.90
C MET A 773 -46.02 20.43 27.24
N ASP A 774 -44.78 19.98 27.34
CA ASP A 774 -44.20 19.59 28.63
C ASP A 774 -44.14 20.76 29.61
N LEU A 775 -43.76 21.96 29.14
CA LEU A 775 -43.83 23.19 29.95
C LEU A 775 -45.28 23.50 30.37
N TYR A 776 -46.24 23.42 29.45
CA TYR A 776 -47.66 23.65 29.74
C TYR A 776 -48.20 22.66 30.79
N ASP A 777 -47.89 21.38 30.64
CA ASP A 777 -48.32 20.32 31.55
C ASP A 777 -47.65 20.48 32.93
N MET A 778 -46.38 20.90 32.98
CA MET A 778 -45.68 21.24 34.22
C MET A 778 -46.39 22.36 34.99
N ILE A 779 -46.69 23.48 34.31
CA ILE A 779 -47.37 24.65 34.90
C ILE A 779 -48.79 24.29 35.33
N SER A 780 -49.55 23.62 34.45
CA SER A 780 -50.94 23.23 34.74
C SER A 780 -51.01 22.25 35.93
N SER A 781 -50.08 21.29 36.00
CA SER A 781 -50.03 20.35 37.13
C SER A 781 -49.71 21.04 38.46
N LEU A 782 -48.88 22.10 38.42
CA LEU A 782 -48.53 22.92 39.59
C LEU A 782 -49.74 23.71 40.09
N GLU A 783 -50.48 24.37 39.19
CA GLU A 783 -51.65 25.19 39.53
C GLU A 783 -52.84 24.33 40.04
N GLU A 784 -53.09 23.19 39.40
CA GLU A 784 -54.22 22.31 39.74
C GLU A 784 -53.94 21.34 40.90
N SER A 785 -52.71 21.31 41.43
CA SER A 785 -52.24 20.33 42.43
C SER A 785 -52.46 18.87 41.99
N ASN A 786 -52.40 18.62 40.69
CA ASN A 786 -52.65 17.31 40.07
C ASN A 786 -51.41 16.41 40.09
N ASN A 787 -51.60 15.11 39.85
CA ASN A 787 -50.50 14.15 39.71
C ASN A 787 -49.56 14.53 38.56
N ILE A 788 -48.26 14.33 38.75
CA ILE A 788 -47.22 14.67 37.79
C ILE A 788 -47.37 13.81 36.52
N VAL A 789 -47.44 14.48 35.37
CA VAL A 789 -47.56 13.83 34.06
C VAL A 789 -46.16 13.44 33.57
N LEU A 790 -46.06 12.26 32.95
CA LEU A 790 -44.83 11.83 32.27
C LEU A 790 -44.57 12.74 31.05
N GLY A 791 -43.40 13.35 30.99
CA GLY A 791 -43.03 14.26 29.91
C GLY A 791 -42.77 13.54 28.58
N ARG A 792 -43.02 14.26 27.48
CA ARG A 792 -42.75 13.83 26.10
C ARG A 792 -41.26 13.91 25.77
N THR A 793 -40.57 14.91 26.31
CA THR A 793 -39.15 15.22 26.03
C THR A 793 -38.20 14.60 27.06
N HIS A 794 -38.68 14.41 28.29
CA HIS A 794 -37.98 13.67 29.33
C HIS A 794 -38.98 13.11 30.36
N PRO A 795 -38.87 11.84 30.80
CA PRO A 795 -39.87 11.21 31.67
C PRO A 795 -40.14 11.97 32.97
N MET A 796 -39.11 12.57 33.54
CA MET A 796 -39.15 13.29 34.83
C MET A 796 -39.21 14.82 34.71
N VAL A 797 -39.50 15.37 33.53
CA VAL A 797 -39.55 16.84 33.31
C VAL A 797 -40.55 17.54 34.25
N GLY A 798 -41.66 16.86 34.56
CA GLY A 798 -42.72 17.33 35.45
C GLY A 798 -42.27 17.74 36.86
N TYR A 799 -41.14 17.21 37.34
CA TYR A 799 -40.61 17.50 38.67
C TYR A 799 -39.89 18.86 38.76
N LEU A 800 -39.47 19.45 37.63
CA LEU A 800 -38.64 20.66 37.64
C LEU A 800 -39.28 21.88 38.34
N LEU A 801 -40.62 21.98 38.38
CA LEU A 801 -41.35 23.04 39.09
C LEU A 801 -41.86 22.62 40.49
N ARG A 802 -41.69 21.35 40.87
CA ARG A 802 -42.15 20.84 42.18
C ARG A 802 -41.15 21.12 43.28
N GLU A 803 -41.65 21.19 44.52
CA GLU A 803 -40.80 21.29 45.69
C GLU A 803 -39.90 20.05 45.84
N PHE A 804 -38.70 20.24 46.40
CA PHE A 804 -37.70 19.17 46.49
C PHE A 804 -38.17 17.95 47.28
N GLN A 805 -39.10 18.13 48.23
CA GLN A 805 -39.69 17.06 49.02
C GLN A 805 -40.54 16.10 48.17
N GLU A 806 -41.08 16.57 47.03
CA GLU A 806 -41.90 15.77 46.12
C GLU A 806 -41.06 14.97 45.11
N TRP A 807 -39.76 15.25 45.02
CA TRP A 807 -38.86 14.58 44.06
C TRP A 807 -38.53 13.15 44.51
N PRO A 808 -38.71 12.14 43.64
CA PRO A 808 -38.29 10.76 43.93
C PRO A 808 -36.77 10.64 43.90
N ASP A 809 -36.26 9.53 44.43
CA ASP A 809 -34.85 9.17 44.27
C ASP A 809 -34.61 8.74 42.81
N PHE A 810 -33.92 9.59 42.04
CA PHE A 810 -33.62 9.29 40.65
C PHE A 810 -32.51 8.26 40.52
N SER A 811 -32.71 7.23 39.70
CA SER A 811 -31.63 6.34 39.30
C SER A 811 -30.69 7.05 38.30
N PRO A 812 -29.39 6.70 38.26
CA PRO A 812 -28.44 7.29 37.30
C PRO A 812 -28.87 7.17 35.84
N ASP A 813 -29.61 6.11 35.49
CA ASP A 813 -30.10 5.84 34.14
C ASP A 813 -31.11 6.89 33.64
N ILE A 814 -31.79 7.58 34.55
CA ILE A 814 -32.77 8.63 34.21
C ILE A 814 -32.05 9.81 33.55
N PHE A 815 -30.84 10.17 33.99
CA PHE A 815 -30.09 11.31 33.45
C PHE A 815 -29.48 11.07 32.06
N VAL A 816 -29.57 9.84 31.54
CA VAL A 816 -29.14 9.46 30.18
C VAL A 816 -30.32 9.43 29.21
N GLN A 817 -31.55 9.51 29.71
CA GLN A 817 -32.78 9.48 28.91
C GLN A 817 -33.23 10.89 28.51
N GLY A 818 -34.01 10.98 27.43
CA GLY A 818 -34.65 12.23 27.01
C GLY A 818 -33.68 13.32 26.54
N ASP A 819 -34.14 14.56 26.62
CA ASP A 819 -33.37 15.75 26.26
C ASP A 819 -32.20 16.03 27.22
N LYS A 820 -31.03 16.38 26.66
CA LYS A 820 -29.78 16.57 27.41
C LYS A 820 -29.81 17.77 28.34
N GLU A 821 -30.47 18.87 27.95
CA GLU A 821 -30.51 20.09 28.77
C GLU A 821 -31.45 19.91 29.97
N ILE A 822 -32.59 19.25 29.74
CA ILE A 822 -33.52 18.87 30.81
C ILE A 822 -32.86 17.89 31.78
N ALA A 823 -32.19 16.85 31.26
CA ALA A 823 -31.48 15.88 32.09
C ALA A 823 -30.34 16.53 32.90
N SER A 824 -29.58 17.45 32.29
CA SER A 824 -28.49 18.19 32.96
C SER A 824 -29.02 19.08 34.08
N LEU A 825 -30.16 19.75 33.87
CA LEU A 825 -30.80 20.56 34.92
C LEU A 825 -31.35 19.69 36.05
N LEU A 826 -32.05 18.59 35.74
CA LEU A 826 -32.54 17.63 36.75
C LEU A 826 -31.39 17.08 37.60
N PHE A 827 -30.27 16.72 36.97
CA PHE A 827 -29.07 16.28 37.67
C PHE A 827 -28.50 17.39 38.57
N GLY A 828 -28.34 18.60 38.05
CA GLY A 828 -27.80 19.73 38.82
C GLY A 828 -28.65 20.08 40.04
N ILE A 829 -29.98 20.12 39.87
CA ILE A 829 -30.92 20.39 40.97
C ILE A 829 -30.95 19.23 41.98
N SER A 830 -30.98 17.97 41.51
CA SER A 830 -30.94 16.80 42.39
C SER A 830 -29.64 16.72 43.19
N PHE A 831 -28.51 17.12 42.60
CA PHE A 831 -27.23 17.17 43.30
C PHE A 831 -27.22 18.29 44.35
N TYR A 832 -27.75 19.46 44.03
CA TYR A 832 -27.92 20.56 44.99
C TYR A 832 -28.81 20.15 46.17
N LYS A 833 -29.93 19.45 45.92
CA LYS A 833 -30.80 18.87 46.96
C LYS A 833 -30.05 17.95 47.93
N ASN A 834 -29.03 17.22 47.47
CA ASN A 834 -28.25 16.31 48.32
C ASN A 834 -27.14 17.02 49.11
N LEU A 835 -26.82 18.28 48.78
CA LEU A 835 -25.79 19.08 49.44
C LEU A 835 -26.34 20.02 50.51
N VAL A 836 -27.62 20.40 50.42
CA VAL A 836 -28.36 21.27 51.35
C VAL A 836 -29.26 20.43 52.23
#